data_AF-H5Y7V7-F1
#
_entry.id   AF-H5Y7V7-F1
#
_cell.length_a   1.000
_cell.length_b   1.000
_cell.length_c   1.000
_cell.angle_alpha   90.00
_cell.angle_beta   90.00
_cell.angle_gamma   90.00
#
_symmetry.space_group_name_H-M   'P 1'
#
loop_
_entity.id
_entity.type
_entity.pdbx_description
1 polymer ?
#
loop_
_entity_poly.entity_id
_entity_poly.type
_entity_poly.pdbx_seq_one_letter_code
_entity_poly.pdbx_strand_id
1 'polypeptide(L)'
;MTQFNIAISNCNSVDCAEVVLTKGTLNIKYGPNGLGKSTLAKAIVSKIRGDGGLQDLVPFKHRGNAEAAPPQVEGIDSLASALVFDDDYVQQFVFQKDEVLKNSFDIFIKTPEYVAAMVAIDSLLSGIKQALTNNAEIEQTITDLKELRDAFGKSKPGSIPKSSKIHKAFGTGNKIENIPVALKPFETFIRSNEPSKWIAWQIKGNDFLKLGDTCPYCSTALAGEGQKDTALAVEKEYDATAVGHLNTLKAVIERLGKYFSEKCRENLEKVTKTRLELTAQELSFLTGLKAEIDGLITQLEGLRAISFFSLRDVEQISARITPLKIDLALMDKMDSEDTRSITDPVNAQLESLLSKVGELTGQIKKHKSKIKKTIESNQASINAFLKSAGYKYTVEIVPEAESYKMKLVHRDLVGHLETASKHLSYGEKNAFALVLFMYQVFSENPDLVVLDDPISSFDKNKKFAILHELFKGKASLNGRTTLMLTHDIEPAIDVIKSTKDVFQASKPSASFLSSRGGVVREVPISKEDIQTFGKVCKANIAALQDPILAAIYLRRDYELRDDVGLEYNLLASLFKGRAVPTLQSKTENRDMTSEEKGAAEASIRQEHLPGFSYDALVAEVNDVNCIRAKFLATDVGYEKIQLFRVFNIDHDDDVIRKFINESYHIENEYVMQLNPHKFESIPEYVIEECVRLLPMAS
;
A
#
# COMPACT_ATOMS: atom_id res chain seq x y z
N MET A 1 -29.29 3.10 -18.41
CA MET A 1 -28.15 3.04 -17.46
C MET A 1 -27.48 4.39 -17.50
N THR A 2 -27.01 4.92 -16.37
CA THR A 2 -26.30 6.21 -16.36
C THR A 2 -24.95 6.04 -17.04
N GLN A 3 -24.61 6.91 -17.98
CA GLN A 3 -23.33 6.94 -18.68
C GLN A 3 -22.58 8.22 -18.33
N PHE A 4 -21.27 8.10 -18.18
CA PHE A 4 -20.32 9.20 -18.04
C PHE A 4 -19.59 9.35 -19.37
N ASN A 5 -19.70 10.51 -19.99
CA ASN A 5 -18.94 10.87 -21.19
C ASN A 5 -17.74 11.68 -20.73
N ILE A 6 -16.57 11.05 -20.75
CA ILE A 6 -15.34 11.60 -20.18
C ILE A 6 -14.55 12.24 -21.30
N ALA A 7 -14.32 13.54 -21.20
CA ALA A 7 -13.40 14.26 -22.07
C ALA A 7 -12.08 14.47 -21.32
N ILE A 8 -10.97 14.03 -21.90
CA ILE A 8 -9.61 14.19 -21.36
C ILE A 8 -8.81 14.98 -22.38
N SER A 9 -8.12 16.03 -21.94
CA SER A 9 -7.28 16.84 -22.82
C SER A 9 -5.95 17.20 -22.17
N ASN A 10 -4.92 17.31 -23.01
CA ASN A 10 -3.56 17.70 -22.64
C ASN A 10 -2.97 16.87 -21.47
N CYS A 11 -3.01 15.53 -21.56
CA CYS A 11 -2.46 14.62 -20.55
C CYS A 11 -1.36 13.72 -21.17
N ASN A 12 -0.09 13.88 -20.79
CA ASN A 12 1.07 13.15 -21.30
C ASN A 12 1.09 13.00 -22.84
N SER A 13 0.80 11.80 -23.33
CA SER A 13 0.76 11.43 -24.75
C SER A 13 -0.63 11.57 -25.38
N VAL A 14 -1.62 12.01 -24.61
CA VAL A 14 -3.03 12.16 -24.99
C VAL A 14 -3.36 13.64 -25.07
N ASP A 15 -3.57 14.13 -26.30
CA ASP A 15 -3.99 15.50 -26.56
C ASP A 15 -5.49 15.67 -26.36
N CYS A 16 -6.26 14.71 -26.84
CA CYS A 16 -7.71 14.65 -26.68
C CYS A 16 -8.17 13.19 -26.64
N ALA A 17 -9.09 12.86 -25.73
CA ALA A 17 -9.76 11.58 -25.68
C ALA A 17 -11.22 11.74 -25.25
N GLU A 18 -12.11 11.03 -25.92
CA GLU A 18 -13.50 10.89 -25.51
C GLU A 18 -13.77 9.42 -25.16
N VAL A 19 -14.05 9.15 -23.89
CA VAL A 19 -14.23 7.79 -23.36
C VAL A 19 -15.57 7.69 -22.63
N VAL A 20 -16.31 6.61 -22.84
CA VAL A 20 -17.63 6.40 -22.21
C VAL A 20 -17.53 5.35 -21.10
N LEU A 21 -18.01 5.67 -19.90
CA LEU A 21 -18.17 4.70 -18.81
C LEU A 21 -19.64 4.52 -18.45
N THR A 22 -20.11 3.29 -18.33
CA THR A 22 -21.44 2.97 -17.82
C THR A 22 -21.36 2.67 -16.32
N LYS A 23 -22.22 3.32 -15.53
CA LYS A 23 -22.24 3.18 -14.08
C LYS A 23 -22.70 1.79 -13.65
N GLY A 24 -22.01 1.19 -12.67
CA GLY A 24 -22.37 -0.09 -12.07
C GLY A 24 -22.11 -1.31 -12.97
N THR A 25 -21.25 -1.15 -13.98
CA THR A 25 -20.92 -2.21 -14.94
C THR A 25 -19.41 -2.38 -15.11
N LEU A 26 -19.02 -3.51 -15.70
CA LEU A 26 -17.66 -3.73 -16.21
C LEU A 26 -17.49 -3.03 -17.58
N ASN A 27 -16.57 -2.08 -17.65
CA ASN A 27 -16.22 -1.32 -18.85
C ASN A 27 -14.80 -1.73 -19.30
N ILE A 28 -14.70 -2.60 -20.29
CA ILE A 28 -13.43 -3.07 -20.85
C ILE A 28 -13.00 -2.13 -21.97
N LYS A 29 -11.79 -1.59 -21.89
CA LYS A 29 -11.16 -0.82 -22.96
C LYS A 29 -9.90 -1.56 -23.42
N TYR A 30 -9.99 -2.11 -24.63
CA TYR A 30 -8.91 -2.85 -25.26
C TYR A 30 -8.19 -1.96 -26.27
N GLY A 31 -6.87 -1.95 -26.27
CA GLY A 31 -6.12 -1.26 -27.33
C GLY A 31 -4.61 -1.47 -27.23
N PRO A 32 -3.85 -1.17 -28.30
CA PRO A 32 -2.42 -1.40 -28.37
C PRO A 32 -1.62 -0.69 -27.27
N ASN A 33 -0.39 -1.16 -27.02
CA ASN A 33 0.53 -0.49 -26.10
C ASN A 33 1.01 0.84 -26.67
N GLY A 34 1.31 1.80 -25.80
CA GLY A 34 1.76 3.14 -26.18
C GLY A 34 0.65 4.16 -26.49
N LEU A 35 -0.63 3.77 -26.59
CA LEU A 35 -1.72 4.73 -26.88
C LEU A 35 -2.08 5.68 -25.73
N GLY A 36 -1.54 5.46 -24.53
CA GLY A 36 -1.85 6.25 -23.34
C GLY A 36 -2.90 5.67 -22.40
N LYS A 37 -3.19 4.35 -22.41
CA LYS A 37 -4.15 3.70 -21.49
C LYS A 37 -3.93 4.10 -20.02
N SER A 38 -2.73 3.89 -19.50
CA SER A 38 -2.36 4.26 -18.13
C SER A 38 -2.49 5.77 -17.89
N THR A 39 -2.25 6.60 -18.91
CA THR A 39 -2.48 8.05 -18.83
C THR A 39 -3.97 8.37 -18.66
N LEU A 40 -4.87 7.68 -19.37
CA LEU A 40 -6.31 7.85 -19.21
C LEU A 40 -6.74 7.47 -17.78
N ALA A 41 -6.26 6.33 -17.27
CA ALA A 41 -6.50 5.91 -15.89
C ALA A 41 -6.03 6.95 -14.87
N LYS A 42 -4.78 7.39 -14.98
CA LYS A 42 -4.20 8.39 -14.07
C LYS A 42 -4.95 9.72 -14.13
N ALA A 43 -5.29 10.21 -15.31
CA ALA A 43 -6.04 11.46 -15.47
C ALA A 43 -7.42 11.39 -14.80
N ILE A 44 -8.18 10.30 -15.05
CA ILE A 44 -9.51 10.09 -14.43
C ILE A 44 -9.38 10.03 -12.90
N VAL A 45 -8.43 9.26 -12.39
CA VAL A 45 -8.26 9.04 -10.95
C VAL A 45 -7.80 10.30 -10.24
N SER A 46 -6.83 11.03 -10.79
CA SER A 46 -6.36 12.29 -10.21
C SER A 46 -7.45 13.36 -10.20
N LYS A 47 -8.31 13.41 -11.22
CA LYS A 47 -9.48 14.30 -11.22
C LYS A 47 -10.48 13.94 -10.13
N ILE A 48 -10.75 12.65 -9.90
CA ILE A 48 -11.68 12.18 -8.86
C ILE A 48 -11.12 12.46 -7.45
N ARG A 49 -9.82 12.21 -7.24
CA ARG A 49 -9.17 12.42 -5.93
C ARG A 49 -8.97 13.89 -5.57
N GLY A 50 -8.81 14.76 -6.58
CA GLY A 50 -8.54 16.18 -6.36
C GLY A 50 -7.23 16.46 -5.61
N ASP A 51 -6.26 15.54 -5.69
CA ASP A 51 -4.99 15.56 -4.95
C ASP A 51 -3.88 16.39 -5.63
N GLY A 52 -4.20 17.04 -6.75
CA GLY A 52 -3.25 17.80 -7.55
C GLY A 52 -2.44 16.97 -8.56
N GLY A 53 -2.53 15.64 -8.53
CA GLY A 53 -1.75 14.75 -9.42
C GLY A 53 -2.06 14.91 -10.91
N LEU A 54 -3.16 15.58 -11.26
CA LEU A 54 -3.49 15.90 -12.65
C LEU A 54 -2.44 16.82 -13.29
N GLN A 55 -1.80 17.70 -12.50
CA GLN A 55 -0.75 18.60 -12.98
C GLN A 55 0.56 17.87 -13.31
N ASP A 56 0.78 16.69 -12.75
CA ASP A 56 1.96 15.86 -13.07
C ASP A 56 1.86 15.25 -14.48
N LEU A 57 0.66 15.26 -15.07
CA LEU A 57 0.38 14.73 -16.40
C LEU A 57 0.58 15.77 -17.51
N VAL A 58 1.25 16.90 -17.26
CA VAL A 58 1.54 17.89 -18.30
C VAL A 58 2.32 17.24 -19.46
N PRO A 59 1.81 17.33 -20.72
CA PRO A 59 2.47 16.80 -21.90
C PRO A 59 3.88 17.33 -22.02
N PHE A 60 4.82 16.48 -22.45
CA PHE A 60 6.23 16.87 -22.59
C PHE A 60 6.39 18.10 -23.51
N LYS A 61 5.61 18.19 -24.58
CA LYS A 61 5.59 19.35 -25.50
C LYS A 61 5.12 20.67 -24.88
N HIS A 62 4.54 20.63 -23.68
CA HIS A 62 4.03 21.79 -22.96
C HIS A 62 4.85 22.11 -21.69
N ARG A 63 5.82 21.26 -21.33
CA ARG A 63 6.68 21.50 -20.17
C ARG A 63 7.56 22.73 -20.40
N GLY A 64 7.57 23.65 -19.43
CA GLY A 64 8.32 24.91 -19.50
C GLY A 64 7.61 26.02 -20.28
N ASN A 65 6.40 25.79 -20.79
CA ASN A 65 5.57 26.82 -21.41
C ASN A 65 4.40 27.18 -20.50
N ALA A 66 4.46 28.36 -19.87
CA ALA A 66 3.42 28.85 -18.95
C ALA A 66 2.10 29.22 -19.65
N GLU A 67 2.10 29.39 -20.98
CA GLU A 67 0.90 29.70 -21.77
C GLU A 67 0.21 28.45 -22.33
N ALA A 68 0.80 27.26 -22.16
CA ALA A 68 0.21 26.02 -22.64
C ALA A 68 -1.02 25.63 -21.79
N ALA A 69 -2.04 25.08 -22.45
CA ALA A 69 -3.25 24.63 -21.78
C ALA A 69 -2.92 23.51 -20.75
N PRO A 70 -3.45 23.60 -19.52
CA PRO A 70 -3.19 22.59 -18.50
C PRO A 70 -3.94 21.28 -18.81
N PRO A 71 -3.53 20.16 -18.19
CA PRO A 71 -4.27 18.91 -18.24
C PRO A 71 -5.68 19.06 -17.67
N GLN A 72 -6.68 18.53 -18.38
CA GLN A 72 -8.08 18.70 -18.02
C GLN A 72 -8.88 17.41 -18.23
N VAL A 73 -9.81 17.16 -17.31
CA VAL A 73 -10.74 16.03 -17.35
C VAL A 73 -12.14 16.51 -16.96
N GLU A 74 -13.13 16.19 -17.78
CA GLU A 74 -14.54 16.58 -17.63
C GLU A 74 -15.48 15.37 -17.67
N GLY A 75 -16.72 15.53 -17.18
CA GLY A 75 -17.78 14.53 -17.32
C GLY A 75 -17.84 13.47 -16.22
N ILE A 76 -17.07 13.65 -15.13
CA ILE A 76 -16.98 12.73 -13.99
C ILE A 76 -17.16 13.40 -12.62
N ASP A 77 -17.70 14.62 -12.57
CA ASP A 77 -17.79 15.43 -11.35
C ASP A 77 -18.66 14.81 -10.24
N SER A 78 -19.49 13.81 -10.58
CA SER A 78 -20.29 13.07 -9.60
C SER A 78 -19.55 11.93 -8.88
N LEU A 79 -18.32 11.59 -9.28
CA LEU A 79 -17.50 10.55 -8.67
C LEU A 79 -16.57 11.20 -7.64
N ALA A 80 -16.59 10.71 -6.39
CA ALA A 80 -15.81 11.29 -5.29
C ALA A 80 -14.64 10.39 -4.84
N SER A 81 -14.65 9.11 -5.22
CA SER A 81 -13.65 8.14 -4.78
C SER A 81 -13.26 7.14 -5.89
N ALA A 82 -11.96 6.88 -6.02
CA ALA A 82 -11.44 5.94 -7.00
C ALA A 82 -10.24 5.13 -6.46
N LEU A 83 -10.27 3.82 -6.72
CA LEU A 83 -9.17 2.89 -6.46
C LEU A 83 -8.61 2.35 -7.77
N VAL A 84 -7.28 2.21 -7.82
CA VAL A 84 -6.53 1.79 -9.01
C VAL A 84 -5.68 0.59 -8.68
N PHE A 85 -5.75 -0.43 -9.52
CA PHE A 85 -4.81 -1.52 -9.57
C PHE A 85 -3.86 -1.29 -10.74
N ASP A 86 -2.61 -0.96 -10.44
CA ASP A 86 -1.51 -0.73 -11.37
C ASP A 86 -0.20 -1.31 -10.82
N ASP A 87 0.92 -1.13 -11.53
CA ASP A 87 2.23 -1.63 -11.08
C ASP A 87 2.68 -0.96 -9.76
N ASP A 88 2.35 0.32 -9.56
CA ASP A 88 2.64 1.04 -8.32
C ASP A 88 1.92 0.39 -7.13
N TYR A 89 0.67 -0.05 -7.31
CA TYR A 89 -0.07 -0.84 -6.33
C TYR A 89 0.65 -2.17 -6.05
N VAL A 90 0.98 -2.96 -7.07
CA VAL A 90 1.66 -4.25 -6.88
C VAL A 90 2.97 -4.08 -6.08
N GLN A 91 3.77 -3.06 -6.41
CA GLN A 91 5.03 -2.80 -5.72
C GLN A 91 4.82 -2.46 -4.25
N GLN A 92 3.86 -1.59 -3.91
CA GLN A 92 3.62 -1.18 -2.53
C GLN A 92 3.27 -2.36 -1.60
N PHE A 93 2.55 -3.37 -2.11
CA PHE A 93 2.01 -4.45 -1.28
C PHE A 93 2.93 -5.69 -1.18
N VAL A 94 3.92 -5.84 -2.05
CA VAL A 94 4.73 -7.08 -2.09
C VAL A 94 5.98 -7.04 -1.19
N PHE A 95 6.53 -5.87 -0.83
CA PHE A 95 7.90 -5.74 -0.28
C PHE A 95 8.07 -5.72 1.26
N GLN A 96 7.08 -6.12 2.07
CA GLN A 96 7.25 -6.09 3.54
C GLN A 96 7.87 -7.36 4.12
N LYS A 97 8.68 -7.19 5.18
CA LYS A 97 9.20 -8.30 6.00
C LYS A 97 8.10 -8.76 6.96
N ASP A 98 7.88 -10.07 7.03
CA ASP A 98 6.97 -10.77 7.97
C ASP A 98 5.46 -10.54 7.84
N GLU A 99 5.02 -9.63 6.98
CA GLU A 99 3.61 -9.41 6.66
C GLU A 99 3.41 -9.34 5.14
N VAL A 100 2.37 -10.01 4.64
CA VAL A 100 2.05 -10.00 3.21
C VAL A 100 1.45 -8.66 2.78
N LEU A 101 0.86 -7.89 3.71
CA LEU A 101 0.19 -6.63 3.41
C LEU A 101 0.15 -5.71 4.63
N LYS A 102 0.53 -4.43 4.45
CA LYS A 102 0.31 -3.36 5.44
C LYS A 102 -1.19 -3.14 5.65
N ASN A 103 -1.63 -3.02 6.91
CA ASN A 103 -3.04 -2.81 7.26
C ASN A 103 -3.95 -4.00 6.89
N SER A 104 -3.43 -5.23 6.92
CA SER A 104 -4.21 -6.45 6.61
C SER A 104 -5.41 -6.59 7.54
N PHE A 105 -5.23 -6.18 8.78
CA PHE A 105 -6.30 -6.03 9.73
C PHE A 105 -7.45 -5.12 9.27
N ASP A 106 -7.15 -3.92 8.77
CA ASP A 106 -8.17 -2.95 8.36
C ASP A 106 -8.96 -3.45 7.14
N ILE A 107 -8.27 -4.11 6.21
CA ILE A 107 -8.88 -4.60 4.96
C ILE A 107 -9.74 -5.85 5.20
N PHE A 108 -9.25 -6.80 5.99
CA PHE A 108 -9.86 -8.13 6.10
C PHE A 108 -10.75 -8.31 7.34
N ILE A 109 -10.58 -7.50 8.38
CA ILE A 109 -11.25 -7.74 9.68
C ILE A 109 -12.08 -6.54 10.13
N LYS A 110 -11.63 -5.32 9.85
CA LYS A 110 -12.29 -4.08 10.31
C LYS A 110 -13.52 -3.71 9.46
N THR A 111 -14.50 -4.60 9.44
CA THR A 111 -15.79 -4.34 8.81
C THR A 111 -16.57 -3.26 9.59
N PRO A 112 -17.62 -2.65 9.01
CA PRO A 112 -18.50 -1.74 9.74
C PRO A 112 -19.06 -2.36 11.04
N GLU A 113 -19.37 -3.66 11.02
CA GLU A 113 -19.83 -4.40 12.18
C GLU A 113 -18.73 -4.58 13.24
N TYR A 114 -17.47 -4.74 12.81
CA TYR A 114 -16.32 -4.75 13.70
C TYR A 114 -16.23 -3.41 14.44
N VAL A 115 -16.28 -2.30 13.71
CA VAL A 115 -16.21 -0.95 14.27
C VAL A 115 -17.36 -0.72 15.26
N ALA A 116 -18.59 -1.07 14.87
CA ALA A 116 -19.75 -0.94 15.76
C ALA A 116 -19.63 -1.77 17.05
N ALA A 117 -19.08 -2.98 16.97
CA ALA A 117 -18.84 -3.83 18.14
C ALA A 117 -17.72 -3.28 19.04
N MET A 118 -16.66 -2.73 18.47
CA MET A 118 -15.61 -2.03 19.22
C MET A 118 -16.17 -0.81 19.95
N VAL A 119 -16.99 0.01 19.27
CA VAL A 119 -17.68 1.15 19.89
C VAL A 119 -18.56 0.70 21.07
N ALA A 120 -19.26 -0.43 20.96
CA ALA A 120 -20.07 -0.97 22.06
C ALA A 120 -19.22 -1.42 23.26
N ILE A 121 -18.08 -2.08 23.02
CA ILE A 121 -17.13 -2.48 24.07
C ILE A 121 -16.50 -1.23 24.71
N ASP A 122 -16.06 -0.27 23.90
CA ASP A 122 -15.50 0.99 24.38
C ASP A 122 -16.51 1.83 25.15
N SER A 123 -17.80 1.79 24.79
CA SER A 123 -18.85 2.43 25.58
C SER A 123 -18.97 1.84 26.99
N LEU A 124 -18.78 0.53 27.16
CA LEU A 124 -18.77 -0.10 28.48
C LEU A 124 -17.50 0.25 29.27
N LEU A 125 -16.37 0.41 28.59
CA LEU A 125 -15.08 0.82 29.19
C LEU A 125 -14.95 2.34 29.38
N SER A 126 -15.86 3.13 28.79
CA SER A 126 -15.74 4.59 28.71
C SER A 126 -15.66 5.27 30.06
N GLY A 127 -16.38 4.78 31.07
CA GLY A 127 -16.35 5.34 32.43
C GLY A 127 -14.95 5.27 33.05
N ILE A 128 -14.26 4.13 32.93
CA ILE A 128 -12.88 3.97 33.41
C ILE A 128 -11.92 4.82 32.57
N LYS A 129 -12.05 4.79 31.23
CA LYS A 129 -11.21 5.58 30.34
C LYS A 129 -11.35 7.08 30.63
N GLN A 130 -12.57 7.58 30.79
CA GLN A 130 -12.84 8.99 31.11
C GLN A 130 -12.30 9.38 32.50
N ALA A 131 -12.49 8.54 33.52
CA ALA A 131 -11.92 8.80 34.84
C ALA A 131 -10.40 8.93 34.81
N LEU A 132 -9.72 8.17 33.94
CA LEU A 132 -8.27 8.22 33.76
C LEU A 132 -7.78 9.31 32.79
N THR A 133 -8.58 9.67 31.78
CA THR A 133 -8.18 10.56 30.67
C THR A 133 -8.59 12.02 30.90
N ASN A 134 -9.74 12.27 31.52
CA ASN A 134 -10.24 13.63 31.78
C ASN A 134 -9.61 14.28 33.02
N ASN A 135 -8.65 13.62 33.65
CA ASN A 135 -8.06 14.09 34.87
C ASN A 135 -6.54 14.26 34.69
N ALA A 136 -6.13 15.44 34.25
CA ALA A 136 -4.72 15.82 34.10
C ALA A 136 -3.91 15.56 35.39
N GLU A 137 -4.60 15.60 36.54
CA GLU A 137 -4.03 15.27 37.84
C GLU A 137 -3.60 13.80 37.95
N ILE A 138 -4.25 12.85 37.26
CA ILE A 138 -3.88 11.43 37.30
C ILE A 138 -2.63 11.14 36.48
N GLU A 139 -2.52 11.71 35.28
CA GLU A 139 -1.29 11.66 34.45
C GLU A 139 -0.11 12.24 35.23
N GLN A 140 -0.32 13.40 35.87
CA GLN A 140 0.67 14.02 36.73
C GLN A 140 1.00 13.14 37.95
N THR A 141 0.00 12.54 38.60
CA THR A 141 0.19 11.65 39.75
C THR A 141 0.99 10.40 39.39
N ILE A 142 0.69 9.74 38.27
CA ILE A 142 1.48 8.58 37.82
C ILE A 142 2.92 8.99 37.54
N THR A 143 3.14 10.16 36.94
CA THR A 143 4.47 10.71 36.68
C THR A 143 5.21 11.00 37.99
N ASP A 144 4.54 11.64 38.94
CA ASP A 144 5.04 11.95 40.28
C ASP A 144 5.44 10.68 41.03
N LEU A 145 4.56 9.66 41.06
CA LEU A 145 4.81 8.38 41.71
C LEU A 145 5.98 7.63 41.06
N LYS A 146 6.14 7.70 39.73
CA LYS A 146 7.28 7.13 39.02
C LYS A 146 8.59 7.84 39.35
N GLU A 147 8.57 9.17 39.47
CA GLU A 147 9.73 9.95 39.89
C GLU A 147 10.16 9.59 41.31
N LEU A 148 9.19 9.44 42.23
CA LEU A 148 9.40 8.90 43.57
C LEU A 148 10.05 7.51 43.50
N ARG A 149 9.40 6.55 42.83
CA ARG A 149 9.91 5.18 42.69
C ARG A 149 11.36 5.16 42.18
N ASP A 150 11.67 5.96 41.16
CA ASP A 150 13.00 6.03 40.57
C ASP A 150 14.03 6.64 41.55
N ALA A 151 13.61 7.50 42.48
CA ALA A 151 14.44 7.97 43.60
C ALA A 151 14.75 6.87 44.63
N PHE A 152 13.80 5.95 44.91
CA PHE A 152 14.03 4.73 45.71
C PHE A 152 14.87 3.68 44.96
N GLY A 153 14.97 3.77 43.64
CA GLY A 153 15.80 2.93 42.78
C GLY A 153 15.05 1.73 42.18
N LYS A 154 15.44 1.37 40.95
CA LYS A 154 14.84 0.27 40.18
C LYS A 154 15.31 -1.08 40.71
N SER A 155 14.42 -1.77 41.43
CA SER A 155 14.62 -3.14 41.90
C SER A 155 13.29 -3.80 42.19
N LYS A 156 13.31 -5.10 42.54
CA LYS A 156 12.10 -5.84 42.91
C LYS A 156 11.28 -5.09 43.98
N PRO A 157 9.94 -5.17 43.94
CA PRO A 157 9.07 -4.58 44.95
C PRO A 157 9.53 -4.97 46.36
N GLY A 158 9.51 -4.02 47.30
CA GLY A 158 9.97 -4.27 48.67
C GLY A 158 11.48 -4.49 48.82
N SER A 159 12.30 -3.96 47.91
CA SER A 159 13.75 -3.87 48.09
C SER A 159 14.28 -2.50 47.68
N ILE A 160 15.31 -2.01 48.36
CA ILE A 160 16.04 -0.79 48.00
C ILE A 160 17.49 -1.19 47.71
N PRO A 161 18.01 -1.00 46.48
CA PRO A 161 19.38 -1.33 46.16
C PRO A 161 20.36 -0.49 46.97
N LYS A 162 21.51 -1.07 47.35
CA LYS A 162 22.62 -0.31 47.95
C LYS A 162 23.15 0.80 47.04
N SER A 163 22.92 0.67 45.72
CA SER A 163 23.27 1.68 44.72
C SER A 163 22.23 2.80 44.54
N SER A 164 21.07 2.72 45.20
CA SER A 164 19.97 3.69 45.07
C SER A 164 20.35 5.08 45.59
N LYS A 165 19.65 6.11 45.10
CA LYS A 165 19.87 7.50 45.54
C LYS A 165 19.58 7.66 47.03
N ILE A 166 18.58 6.95 47.57
CA ILE A 166 18.29 6.94 49.02
C ILE A 166 19.42 6.37 49.85
N HIS A 167 19.97 5.22 49.47
CA HIS A 167 21.04 4.59 50.25
C HIS A 167 22.32 5.43 50.20
N LYS A 168 22.60 6.07 49.06
CA LYS A 168 23.71 7.02 48.91
C LYS A 168 23.47 8.35 49.62
N ALA A 169 22.23 8.83 49.66
CA ALA A 169 21.87 10.08 50.32
C ALA A 169 21.99 10.00 51.84
N PHE A 170 21.57 8.90 52.45
CA PHE A 170 21.57 8.73 53.92
C PHE A 170 22.68 7.84 54.46
N GLY A 171 23.54 7.27 53.60
CA GLY A 171 24.63 6.37 54.00
C GLY A 171 25.71 6.99 54.89
N THR A 172 25.73 8.32 55.06
CA THR A 172 26.64 9.03 55.98
C THR A 172 25.89 9.96 56.96
N GLY A 173 24.55 9.82 57.05
CA GLY A 173 23.64 10.67 57.84
C GLY A 173 23.30 12.02 57.16
N ASN A 174 22.22 12.69 57.60
CA ASN A 174 21.87 14.01 57.06
C ASN A 174 22.71 15.13 57.72
N LYS A 175 23.90 15.35 57.19
CA LYS A 175 24.82 16.42 57.60
C LYS A 175 24.45 17.81 57.03
N ILE A 176 23.42 17.92 56.18
CA ILE A 176 22.89 19.23 55.72
C ILE A 176 22.05 19.87 56.83
N GLU A 177 21.20 19.06 57.46
CA GLU A 177 20.41 19.51 58.62
C GLU A 177 21.25 19.53 59.90
N ASN A 178 22.23 18.62 60.03
CA ASN A 178 23.11 18.48 61.19
C ASN A 178 24.57 18.84 60.89
N ILE A 179 24.82 20.14 60.64
CA ILE A 179 26.15 20.65 60.26
C ILE A 179 27.15 20.45 61.42
N PRO A 180 28.32 19.83 61.19
CA PRO A 180 29.38 19.72 62.20
C PRO A 180 29.78 21.09 62.76
N VAL A 181 30.13 21.15 64.05
CA VAL A 181 30.45 22.43 64.73
C VAL A 181 31.54 23.22 64.00
N ALA A 182 32.55 22.52 63.47
CA ALA A 182 33.63 23.12 62.70
C ALA A 182 33.16 23.81 61.40
N LEU A 183 32.00 23.41 60.85
CA LEU A 183 31.50 23.88 59.55
C LEU A 183 30.28 24.81 59.67
N LYS A 184 29.86 25.16 60.90
CA LYS A 184 28.79 26.14 61.14
C LYS A 184 28.98 27.48 60.41
N PRO A 185 30.19 28.05 60.26
CA PRO A 185 30.37 29.28 59.49
C PRO A 185 29.91 29.20 58.03
N PHE A 186 29.83 27.99 57.45
CA PHE A 186 29.35 27.76 56.09
C PHE A 186 27.87 27.38 56.00
N GLU A 187 27.11 27.51 57.08
CA GLU A 187 25.70 27.10 57.15
C GLU A 187 24.85 27.66 56.01
N THR A 188 25.01 28.94 55.69
CA THR A 188 24.29 29.61 54.60
C THR A 188 24.51 28.94 53.23
N PHE A 189 25.70 28.38 53.00
CA PHE A 189 26.04 27.71 51.74
C PHE A 189 25.64 26.23 51.75
N ILE A 190 25.81 25.56 52.89
CA ILE A 190 25.44 24.15 53.09
C ILE A 190 23.92 23.96 53.03
N ARG A 191 23.13 24.94 53.46
CA ARG A 191 21.66 24.96 53.39
C ARG A 191 21.10 25.75 52.19
N SER A 192 21.95 26.11 51.23
CA SER A 192 21.53 26.82 50.02
C SER A 192 20.69 25.94 49.09
N ASN A 193 20.13 26.52 48.03
CA ASN A 193 19.36 25.78 47.02
C ASN A 193 20.22 24.78 46.22
N GLU A 194 21.54 25.00 46.14
CA GLU A 194 22.47 24.17 45.37
C GLU A 194 23.70 23.75 46.21
N PRO A 195 23.49 23.01 47.32
CA PRO A 195 24.56 22.74 48.29
C PRO A 195 25.63 21.82 47.70
N SER A 196 25.27 20.91 46.80
CA SER A 196 26.21 20.02 46.10
C SER A 196 27.19 20.79 45.21
N LYS A 197 26.73 21.84 44.51
CA LYS A 197 27.60 22.65 43.65
C LYS A 197 28.61 23.43 44.48
N TRP A 198 28.15 24.01 45.59
CA TRP A 198 29.04 24.72 46.51
C TRP A 198 30.07 23.79 47.15
N ILE A 199 29.67 22.61 47.63
CA ILE A 199 30.59 21.62 48.20
C ILE A 199 31.61 21.15 47.14
N ALA A 200 31.16 20.83 45.92
CA ALA A 200 32.06 20.44 44.84
C ALA A 200 33.04 21.56 44.46
N TRP A 201 32.59 22.81 44.46
CA TRP A 201 33.43 23.97 44.22
C TRP A 201 34.47 24.14 45.34
N GLN A 202 34.05 24.02 46.60
CA GLN A 202 34.93 24.12 47.75
C GLN A 202 36.00 23.02 47.78
N ILE A 203 35.62 21.77 47.51
CA ILE A 203 36.54 20.62 47.41
C ILE A 203 37.57 20.86 46.31
N LYS A 204 37.14 21.32 45.12
CA LYS A 204 38.08 21.65 44.02
C LYS A 204 39.01 22.80 44.39
N GLY A 205 38.53 23.78 45.15
CA GLY A 205 39.37 24.88 45.60
C GLY A 205 40.43 24.48 46.62
N ASN A 206 40.23 23.38 47.35
CA ASN A 206 41.24 22.83 48.27
C ASN A 206 42.55 22.46 47.57
N ASP A 207 42.52 22.11 46.28
CA ASP A 207 43.73 21.84 45.51
C ASP A 207 44.64 23.06 45.39
N PHE A 208 44.05 24.27 45.35
CA PHE A 208 44.81 25.52 45.29
C PHE A 208 45.30 25.97 46.67
N LEU A 209 44.63 25.56 47.76
CA LEU A 209 45.12 25.79 49.14
C LEU A 209 46.43 25.05 49.45
N LYS A 210 46.79 24.04 48.65
CA LYS A 210 48.09 23.33 48.73
C LYS A 210 49.25 24.16 48.18
N LEU A 211 48.99 25.19 47.38
CA LEU A 211 50.02 25.98 46.67
C LEU A 211 50.58 27.15 47.51
N GLY A 212 49.95 27.51 48.63
CA GLY A 212 50.42 28.59 49.50
C GLY A 212 49.43 28.95 50.62
N ASP A 213 49.78 29.98 51.41
CA ASP A 213 49.00 30.46 52.58
C ASP A 213 48.06 31.63 52.22
N THR A 214 47.60 31.69 50.97
CA THR A 214 46.67 32.72 50.50
C THR A 214 45.36 32.07 50.09
N CYS A 215 44.23 32.60 50.57
CA CYS A 215 42.92 32.09 50.19
C CYS A 215 42.71 32.23 48.67
N PRO A 216 42.41 31.14 47.95
CA PRO A 216 42.26 31.17 46.49
C PRO A 216 41.00 31.92 46.02
N TYR A 217 40.12 32.32 46.94
CA TYR A 217 38.84 32.96 46.61
C TYR A 217 38.82 34.48 46.85
N CYS A 218 39.47 34.95 47.92
CA CYS A 218 39.45 36.36 48.30
C CYS A 218 40.85 36.97 48.51
N SER A 219 41.91 36.19 48.24
CA SER A 219 43.31 36.61 48.37
C SER A 219 43.74 37.05 49.78
N THR A 220 42.94 36.77 50.81
CA THR A 220 43.31 36.99 52.22
C THR A 220 44.37 35.99 52.66
N ALA A 221 45.38 36.45 53.40
CA ALA A 221 46.41 35.60 53.98
C ALA A 221 45.81 34.70 55.10
N LEU A 222 46.07 33.40 55.00
CA LEU A 222 45.65 32.34 55.93
C LEU A 222 46.86 31.88 56.77
N ALA A 223 47.48 32.82 57.49
CA ALA A 223 48.76 32.63 58.20
C ALA A 223 48.64 32.06 59.63
N GLY A 224 47.43 31.92 60.17
CA GLY A 224 47.18 31.37 61.51
C GLY A 224 47.08 29.84 61.53
N GLU A 225 47.59 29.23 62.59
CA GLU A 225 47.48 27.78 62.83
C GLU A 225 46.00 27.35 62.85
N GLY A 226 45.63 26.37 62.01
CA GLY A 226 44.26 25.88 61.88
C GLY A 226 43.32 26.68 60.96
N GLN A 227 43.76 27.80 60.35
CA GLN A 227 42.90 28.60 59.45
C GLN A 227 42.50 27.88 58.15
N LYS A 228 43.32 26.91 57.69
CA LYS A 228 43.00 26.06 56.54
C LYS A 228 42.13 24.85 56.89
N ASP A 229 42.10 24.46 58.17
CA ASP A 229 41.45 23.23 58.61
C ASP A 229 39.94 23.28 58.45
N THR A 230 39.33 24.46 58.65
CA THR A 230 37.89 24.68 58.43
C THR A 230 37.49 24.44 56.97
N ALA A 231 38.32 24.87 56.01
CA ALA A 231 38.07 24.67 54.57
C ALA A 231 38.28 23.21 54.16
N LEU A 232 39.33 22.56 54.68
CA LEU A 232 39.64 21.15 54.42
C LEU A 232 38.65 20.19 55.10
N ALA A 233 38.01 20.60 56.19
CA ALA A 233 36.99 19.81 56.87
C ALA A 233 35.75 19.56 55.99
N VAL A 234 35.46 20.42 55.01
CA VAL A 234 34.35 20.20 54.06
C VAL A 234 34.55 18.92 53.25
N GLU A 235 35.77 18.66 52.77
CA GLU A 235 36.13 17.47 51.99
C GLU A 235 36.12 16.20 52.85
N LYS A 236 36.46 16.32 54.14
CA LYS A 236 36.41 15.20 55.09
C LYS A 236 34.99 14.83 55.49
N GLU A 237 34.11 15.81 55.61
CA GLU A 237 32.77 15.62 56.18
C GLU A 237 31.68 15.38 55.14
N TYR A 238 31.82 15.89 53.90
CA TYR A 238 30.78 15.85 52.87
C TYR A 238 31.23 15.19 51.57
N ASP A 239 30.31 14.45 50.95
CA ASP A 239 30.41 14.01 49.55
C ASP A 239 29.40 14.80 48.70
N ALA A 240 29.89 15.52 47.68
CA ALA A 240 29.04 16.40 46.86
C ALA A 240 27.93 15.64 46.11
N THR A 241 28.17 14.37 45.76
CA THR A 241 27.20 13.53 45.03
C THR A 241 26.09 13.05 45.96
N ALA A 242 26.43 12.58 47.16
CA ALA A 242 25.51 12.18 48.21
C ALA A 242 24.62 13.35 48.66
N VAL A 243 25.21 14.54 48.85
CA VAL A 243 24.48 15.78 49.15
C VAL A 243 23.54 16.16 48.01
N GLY A 244 23.98 16.01 46.76
CA GLY A 244 23.12 16.22 45.60
C GLY A 244 21.92 15.27 45.58
N HIS A 245 22.14 13.99 45.85
CA HIS A 245 21.06 13.00 45.96
C HIS A 245 20.08 13.30 47.09
N LEU A 246 20.59 13.72 48.27
CA LEU A 246 19.75 14.08 49.41
C LEU A 246 18.89 15.32 49.13
N ASN A 247 19.46 16.34 48.49
CA ASN A 247 18.73 17.56 48.14
C ASN A 247 17.62 17.29 47.10
N THR A 248 17.92 16.51 46.06
CA THR A 248 16.91 16.08 45.07
C THR A 248 15.81 15.25 45.73
N LEU A 249 16.17 14.31 46.61
CA LEU A 249 15.18 13.48 47.29
C LEU A 249 14.28 14.31 48.22
N LYS A 250 14.85 15.27 48.97
CA LYS A 250 14.10 16.19 49.82
C LYS A 250 13.10 17.00 48.99
N ALA A 251 13.54 17.58 47.87
CA ALA A 251 12.67 18.32 46.97
C ALA A 251 11.53 17.46 46.38
N VAL A 252 11.82 16.20 46.02
CA VAL A 252 10.81 15.24 45.53
C VAL A 252 9.81 14.89 46.63
N ILE A 253 10.27 14.62 47.85
CA ILE A 253 9.40 14.29 48.99
C ILE A 253 8.54 15.49 49.41
N GLU A 254 9.10 16.70 49.42
CA GLU A 254 8.34 17.92 49.77
C GLU A 254 7.26 18.22 48.72
N ARG A 255 7.61 18.13 47.42
CA ARG A 255 6.66 18.37 46.32
C ARG A 255 5.56 17.32 46.27
N LEU A 256 5.90 16.06 46.52
CA LEU A 256 4.98 14.92 46.38
C LEU A 256 4.39 14.45 47.71
N GLY A 257 4.71 15.15 48.80
CA GLY A 257 4.27 14.84 50.15
C GLY A 257 2.76 14.91 50.35
N LYS A 258 2.04 15.59 49.45
CA LYS A 258 0.57 15.66 49.44
C LYS A 258 -0.09 14.28 49.27
N TYR A 259 0.56 13.33 48.58
CA TYR A 259 0.02 11.98 48.37
C TYR A 259 0.25 11.04 49.57
N PHE A 260 0.99 11.47 50.59
CA PHE A 260 1.30 10.64 51.76
C PHE A 260 0.38 10.97 52.93
N SER A 261 0.03 9.95 53.72
CA SER A 261 -0.70 10.14 54.96
C SER A 261 0.10 11.03 55.93
N GLU A 262 -0.59 11.73 56.83
CA GLU A 262 0.04 12.64 57.80
C GLU A 262 1.15 11.91 58.60
N LYS A 263 0.84 10.71 59.08
CA LYS A 263 1.79 9.83 59.78
C LYS A 263 2.99 9.43 58.92
N CYS A 264 2.78 9.18 57.63
CA CYS A 264 3.89 8.89 56.72
C CYS A 264 4.79 10.11 56.53
N ARG A 265 4.22 11.30 56.36
CA ARG A 265 4.97 12.56 56.25
C ARG A 265 5.81 12.83 57.50
N GLU A 266 5.23 12.66 58.68
CA GLU A 266 5.98 12.81 59.94
C GLU A 266 7.14 11.81 60.05
N ASN A 267 6.91 10.56 59.64
CA ASN A 267 7.97 9.54 59.65
C ASN A 267 9.05 9.82 58.61
N LEU A 268 8.68 10.30 57.42
CA LEU A 268 9.63 10.76 56.40
C LEU A 268 10.42 11.98 56.89
N GLU A 269 9.79 12.90 57.61
CA GLU A 269 10.46 14.05 58.21
C GLU A 269 11.46 13.63 59.30
N LYS A 270 11.11 12.63 60.12
CA LYS A 270 12.03 12.03 61.09
C LYS A 270 13.22 11.38 60.41
N VAL A 271 12.96 10.50 59.43
CA VAL A 271 13.98 9.80 58.63
C VAL A 271 14.90 10.78 57.92
N THR A 272 14.34 11.85 57.34
CA THR A 272 15.13 12.86 56.64
C THR A 272 15.97 13.70 57.60
N LYS A 273 15.61 13.85 58.88
CA LYS A 273 16.38 14.63 59.88
C LYS A 273 17.40 13.79 60.68
N THR A 274 17.45 12.48 60.47
CA THR A 274 18.33 11.57 61.24
C THR A 274 19.82 11.91 61.09
N ARG A 275 20.54 11.95 62.23
CA ARG A 275 21.96 12.32 62.35
C ARG A 275 22.95 11.26 61.91
N LEU A 276 22.54 9.99 61.95
CA LEU A 276 23.37 8.80 61.72
C LEU A 276 22.87 8.04 60.48
N GLU A 277 23.55 6.97 60.11
CA GLU A 277 23.06 6.01 59.12
C GLU A 277 21.63 5.54 59.45
N LEU A 278 20.85 5.24 58.41
CA LEU A 278 19.49 4.70 58.56
C LEU A 278 19.51 3.43 59.41
N THR A 279 18.70 3.44 60.47
CA THR A 279 18.45 2.25 61.28
C THR A 279 17.69 1.19 60.48
N ALA A 280 17.76 -0.07 60.93
CA ALA A 280 16.99 -1.16 60.31
C ALA A 280 15.47 -0.88 60.27
N GLN A 281 14.96 -0.16 61.27
CA GLN A 281 13.55 0.23 61.36
C GLN A 281 13.17 1.30 60.31
N GLU A 282 14.02 2.32 60.13
CA GLU A 282 13.83 3.36 59.11
C GLU A 282 13.95 2.78 57.69
N LEU A 283 14.90 1.85 57.48
CA LEU A 283 15.04 1.16 56.19
C LEU A 283 13.82 0.28 55.88
N SER A 284 13.28 -0.42 56.89
CA SER A 284 12.05 -1.21 56.75
C SER A 284 10.85 -0.34 56.39
N PHE A 285 10.72 0.82 57.04
CA PHE A 285 9.67 1.81 56.73
C PHE A 285 9.75 2.30 55.27
N LEU A 286 10.93 2.72 54.81
CA LEU A 286 11.16 3.17 53.42
C LEU A 286 10.90 2.05 52.41
N THR A 287 11.25 0.81 52.76
CA THR A 287 11.02 -0.36 51.92
C THR A 287 9.52 -0.65 51.77
N GLY A 288 8.76 -0.54 52.86
CA GLY A 288 7.30 -0.66 52.82
C GLY A 288 6.64 0.47 52.02
N LEU A 289 7.11 1.71 52.18
CA LEU A 289 6.62 2.84 51.37
C LEU A 289 6.84 2.62 49.87
N LYS A 290 8.03 2.14 49.48
CA LYS A 290 8.32 1.79 48.09
C LYS A 290 7.33 0.73 47.57
N ALA A 291 7.04 -0.30 48.37
CA ALA A 291 6.12 -1.37 47.96
C ALA A 291 4.70 -0.84 47.73
N GLU A 292 4.22 0.10 48.54
CA GLU A 292 2.93 0.76 48.34
C GLU A 292 2.93 1.66 47.09
N ILE A 293 4.00 2.43 46.85
CA ILE A 293 4.15 3.22 45.62
C ILE A 293 4.13 2.32 44.38
N ASP A 294 4.89 1.21 44.39
CA ASP A 294 4.93 0.23 43.30
C ASP A 294 3.55 -0.40 43.07
N GLY A 295 2.83 -0.74 44.15
CA GLY A 295 1.48 -1.29 44.10
C GLY A 295 0.49 -0.33 43.43
N LEU A 296 0.52 0.95 43.83
CA LEU A 296 -0.41 1.97 43.33
C LEU A 296 -0.15 2.26 41.84
N ILE A 297 1.13 2.36 41.45
CA ILE A 297 1.51 2.49 40.03
C ILE A 297 1.00 1.30 39.23
N THR A 298 1.19 0.08 39.73
CA THR A 298 0.76 -1.15 39.04
C THR A 298 -0.75 -1.17 38.82
N GLN A 299 -1.54 -0.78 39.83
CA GLN A 299 -3.00 -0.71 39.72
C GLN A 299 -3.45 0.37 38.73
N LEU A 300 -2.90 1.58 38.82
CA LEU A 300 -3.23 2.70 37.92
C LEU A 300 -2.84 2.40 36.45
N GLU A 301 -1.66 1.83 36.21
CA GLU A 301 -1.24 1.42 34.86
C GLU A 301 -2.06 0.25 34.32
N GLY A 302 -2.42 -0.71 35.18
CA GLY A 302 -3.29 -1.82 34.83
C GLY A 302 -4.67 -1.35 34.38
N LEU A 303 -5.24 -0.34 35.05
CA LEU A 303 -6.51 0.30 34.68
C LEU A 303 -6.41 1.02 33.33
N ARG A 304 -5.29 1.68 33.03
CA ARG A 304 -5.04 2.31 31.72
C ARG A 304 -4.93 1.30 30.58
N ALA A 305 -4.41 0.11 30.86
CA ALA A 305 -4.22 -0.95 29.86
C ALA A 305 -5.49 -1.77 29.58
N ILE A 306 -6.62 -1.49 30.24
CA ILE A 306 -7.88 -2.19 29.97
C ILE A 306 -8.39 -1.81 28.57
N SER A 307 -8.47 -2.81 27.71
CA SER A 307 -8.94 -2.69 26.33
C SER A 307 -9.57 -4.01 25.89
N PHE A 308 -10.18 -4.02 24.71
CA PHE A 308 -10.62 -5.28 24.10
C PHE A 308 -9.47 -6.30 24.01
N PHE A 309 -8.28 -5.88 23.57
CA PHE A 309 -7.14 -6.77 23.35
C PHE A 309 -6.60 -7.38 24.63
N SER A 310 -6.59 -6.65 25.75
CA SER A 310 -6.17 -7.21 27.04
C SER A 310 -7.21 -8.16 27.65
N LEU A 311 -8.47 -8.09 27.21
CA LEU A 311 -9.58 -8.91 27.73
C LEU A 311 -10.01 -10.07 26.82
N ARG A 312 -9.68 -10.06 25.52
CA ARG A 312 -10.22 -11.02 24.53
C ARG A 312 -9.83 -12.48 24.80
N ASP A 313 -8.69 -12.71 25.44
CA ASP A 313 -8.11 -14.03 25.72
C ASP A 313 -8.19 -14.42 27.20
N VAL A 314 -9.02 -13.71 27.96
CA VAL A 314 -9.24 -13.95 29.39
C VAL A 314 -10.51 -14.79 29.58
N GLU A 315 -10.39 -15.94 30.26
CA GLU A 315 -11.55 -16.80 30.56
C GLU A 315 -12.56 -16.11 31.49
N GLN A 316 -12.06 -15.48 32.56
CA GLN A 316 -12.85 -14.73 33.53
C GLN A 316 -12.36 -13.27 33.60
N ILE A 317 -13.06 -12.38 32.90
CA ILE A 317 -12.75 -10.94 32.88
C ILE A 317 -12.78 -10.34 34.29
N SER A 318 -13.69 -10.79 35.16
CA SER A 318 -13.72 -10.40 36.58
C SER A 318 -12.38 -10.67 37.29
N ALA A 319 -11.72 -11.80 37.04
CA ALA A 319 -10.44 -12.14 37.66
C ALA A 319 -9.30 -11.19 37.25
N ARG A 320 -9.43 -10.48 36.12
CA ARG A 320 -8.48 -9.44 35.69
C ARG A 320 -8.83 -8.05 36.20
N ILE A 321 -10.12 -7.75 36.35
CA ILE A 321 -10.60 -6.42 36.76
C ILE A 321 -10.57 -6.26 38.29
N THR A 322 -10.97 -7.29 39.05
CA THR A 322 -11.05 -7.22 40.52
C THR A 322 -9.72 -6.84 41.20
N PRO A 323 -8.55 -7.38 40.80
CA PRO A 323 -7.27 -7.01 41.42
C PRO A 323 -6.84 -5.55 41.19
N LEU A 324 -7.47 -4.85 40.24
CA LEU A 324 -7.17 -3.46 39.94
C LEU A 324 -7.88 -2.48 40.88
N LYS A 325 -8.74 -2.96 41.79
CA LYS A 325 -9.34 -2.14 42.84
C LYS A 325 -8.26 -1.64 43.79
N ILE A 326 -8.22 -0.32 43.95
CA ILE A 326 -7.24 0.35 44.81
C ILE A 326 -7.81 0.40 46.22
N ASP A 327 -7.28 -0.41 47.14
CA ASP A 327 -7.69 -0.39 48.54
C ASP A 327 -6.67 0.40 49.36
N LEU A 328 -6.90 1.70 49.52
CA LEU A 328 -6.01 2.57 50.29
C LEU A 328 -5.93 2.19 51.77
N ALA A 329 -6.90 1.45 52.31
CA ALA A 329 -6.81 0.96 53.69
C ALA A 329 -5.67 -0.08 53.87
N LEU A 330 -5.26 -0.73 52.78
CA LEU A 330 -4.10 -1.63 52.73
C LEU A 330 -2.80 -0.90 52.35
N MET A 331 -2.88 0.41 52.09
CA MET A 331 -1.77 1.28 51.65
C MET A 331 -1.72 2.52 52.56
N ASP A 332 -1.59 2.28 53.86
CA ASP A 332 -1.74 3.28 54.92
C ASP A 332 -0.77 4.48 54.79
N LYS A 333 0.35 4.31 54.08
CA LYS A 333 1.31 5.39 53.85
C LYS A 333 0.90 6.32 52.71
N MET A 334 0.12 5.82 51.76
CA MET A 334 -0.38 6.56 50.60
C MET A 334 -1.80 7.12 50.81
N ASP A 335 -2.42 6.80 51.95
CA ASP A 335 -3.78 7.20 52.28
C ASP A 335 -3.86 8.68 52.72
N SER A 336 -4.00 9.57 51.73
CA SER A 336 -4.17 11.02 51.90
C SER A 336 -5.45 11.51 51.21
N GLU A 337 -5.92 12.72 51.55
CA GLU A 337 -7.06 13.34 50.87
C GLU A 337 -6.80 13.50 49.37
N ASP A 338 -5.60 13.93 48.98
CA ASP A 338 -5.18 14.04 47.57
C ASP A 338 -5.22 12.67 46.87
N THR A 339 -4.66 11.61 47.48
CA THR A 339 -4.69 10.27 46.87
C THR A 339 -6.12 9.75 46.73
N ARG A 340 -6.97 9.95 47.74
CA ARG A 340 -8.39 9.56 47.70
C ARG A 340 -9.16 10.29 46.60
N SER A 341 -8.91 11.58 46.43
CA SER A 341 -9.55 12.39 45.37
C SER A 341 -9.30 11.82 43.97
N ILE A 342 -8.19 11.10 43.79
CA ILE A 342 -7.82 10.43 42.54
C ILE A 342 -8.35 9.00 42.48
N THR A 343 -8.18 8.21 43.54
CA THR A 343 -8.49 6.77 43.52
C THR A 343 -9.98 6.48 43.68
N ASP A 344 -10.72 7.30 44.43
CA ASP A 344 -12.13 7.03 44.73
C ASP A 344 -13.04 7.14 43.48
N PRO A 345 -12.91 8.17 42.62
CA PRO A 345 -13.63 8.21 41.35
C PRO A 345 -13.31 7.02 40.46
N VAL A 346 -12.04 6.60 40.42
CA VAL A 346 -11.59 5.47 39.61
C VAL A 346 -12.17 4.14 40.13
N ASN A 347 -12.15 3.93 41.45
CA ASN A 347 -12.76 2.77 42.10
C ASN A 347 -14.29 2.73 41.90
N ALA A 348 -14.98 3.87 41.98
CA ALA A 348 -16.41 3.94 41.72
C ALA A 348 -16.75 3.53 40.27
N GLN A 349 -15.94 3.95 39.29
CA GLN A 349 -16.10 3.51 37.90
C GLN A 349 -15.76 2.03 37.72
N LEU A 350 -14.74 1.53 38.44
CA LEU A 350 -14.40 0.10 38.44
C LEU A 350 -15.54 -0.75 39.00
N GLU A 351 -16.18 -0.34 40.08
CA GLU A 351 -17.35 -1.02 40.67
C GLU A 351 -18.55 -0.98 39.72
N SER A 352 -18.79 0.17 39.08
CA SER A 352 -19.80 0.25 38.02
C SER A 352 -19.49 -0.71 36.88
N LEU A 353 -18.23 -0.86 36.47
CA LEU A 353 -17.85 -1.81 35.43
C LEU A 353 -18.03 -3.26 35.92
N LEU A 354 -17.63 -3.58 37.15
CA LEU A 354 -17.82 -4.89 37.78
C LEU A 354 -19.29 -5.30 37.79
N SER A 355 -20.22 -4.37 38.03
CA SER A 355 -21.66 -4.62 37.94
C SER A 355 -22.13 -5.01 36.53
N LYS A 356 -21.39 -4.58 35.49
CA LYS A 356 -21.66 -4.84 34.06
C LYS A 356 -20.71 -5.87 33.44
N VAL A 357 -19.89 -6.57 34.23
CA VAL A 357 -18.90 -7.54 33.70
C VAL A 357 -19.55 -8.66 32.90
N GLY A 358 -20.76 -9.09 33.28
CA GLY A 358 -21.51 -10.09 32.51
C GLY A 358 -21.83 -9.62 31.09
N GLU A 359 -22.27 -8.36 30.95
CA GLU A 359 -22.55 -7.73 29.66
C GLU A 359 -21.26 -7.56 28.84
N LEU A 360 -20.19 -7.03 29.45
CA LEU A 360 -18.89 -6.88 28.81
C LEU A 360 -18.35 -8.23 28.31
N THR A 361 -18.43 -9.27 29.14
CA THR A 361 -18.03 -10.63 28.77
C THR A 361 -18.85 -11.15 27.60
N GLY A 362 -20.16 -10.88 27.59
CA GLY A 362 -21.04 -11.22 26.49
C GLY A 362 -20.66 -10.52 25.19
N GLN A 363 -20.40 -9.21 25.23
CA GLN A 363 -19.98 -8.43 24.06
C GLN A 363 -18.63 -8.88 23.51
N ILE A 364 -17.64 -9.11 24.38
CA ILE A 364 -16.31 -9.61 23.98
C ILE A 364 -16.43 -10.99 23.32
N LYS A 365 -17.19 -11.93 23.89
CA LYS A 365 -17.40 -13.27 23.30
C LYS A 365 -18.08 -13.18 21.93
N LYS A 366 -19.13 -12.35 21.80
CA LYS A 366 -19.82 -12.11 20.53
C LYS A 366 -18.86 -11.52 19.49
N HIS A 367 -18.07 -10.52 19.87
CA HIS A 367 -17.12 -9.88 18.97
C HIS A 367 -16.02 -10.85 18.53
N LYS A 368 -15.40 -11.60 19.46
CA LYS A 368 -14.41 -12.65 19.16
C LYS A 368 -14.96 -13.72 18.22
N SER A 369 -16.20 -14.17 18.42
CA SER A 369 -16.85 -15.13 17.52
C SER A 369 -17.06 -14.56 16.11
N LYS A 370 -17.47 -13.29 16.00
CA LYS A 370 -17.62 -12.62 14.70
C LYS A 370 -16.29 -12.44 13.99
N ILE A 371 -15.24 -12.00 14.69
CA ILE A 371 -13.89 -11.89 14.13
C ILE A 371 -13.43 -13.24 13.61
N LYS A 372 -13.56 -14.31 14.41
CA LYS A 372 -13.20 -15.67 14.01
C LYS A 372 -13.93 -16.10 12.73
N LYS A 373 -15.25 -15.91 12.65
CA LYS A 373 -16.03 -16.23 11.44
C LYS A 373 -15.59 -15.43 10.22
N THR A 374 -15.28 -14.15 10.39
CA THR A 374 -14.83 -13.26 9.31
C THR A 374 -13.46 -13.71 8.79
N ILE A 375 -12.54 -14.00 9.70
CA ILE A 375 -11.22 -14.55 9.40
C ILE A 375 -11.33 -15.88 8.64
N GLU A 376 -12.11 -16.84 9.15
CA GLU A 376 -12.31 -18.15 8.52
C GLU A 376 -12.92 -18.02 7.12
N SER A 377 -13.91 -17.12 6.96
CA SER A 377 -14.57 -16.89 5.68
C SER A 377 -13.63 -16.27 4.65
N ASN A 378 -12.89 -15.22 5.03
CA ASN A 378 -11.96 -14.52 4.15
C ASN A 378 -10.78 -15.42 3.78
N GLN A 379 -10.18 -16.13 4.74
CA GLN A 379 -9.13 -17.11 4.47
C GLN A 379 -9.61 -18.21 3.51
N ALA A 380 -10.81 -18.76 3.72
CA ALA A 380 -11.35 -19.79 2.85
C ALA A 380 -11.56 -19.26 1.42
N SER A 381 -12.06 -18.04 1.26
CA SER A 381 -12.27 -17.42 -0.05
C SER A 381 -10.94 -17.14 -0.77
N ILE A 382 -9.95 -16.55 -0.09
CA ILE A 382 -8.63 -16.27 -0.67
C ILE A 382 -7.93 -17.57 -1.05
N ASN A 383 -7.94 -18.57 -0.16
CA ASN A 383 -7.30 -19.86 -0.43
C ASN A 383 -8.02 -20.65 -1.53
N ALA A 384 -9.34 -20.50 -1.67
CA ALA A 384 -10.07 -21.07 -2.80
C ALA A 384 -9.64 -20.43 -4.12
N PHE A 385 -9.52 -19.10 -4.18
CA PHE A 385 -9.01 -18.40 -5.35
C PHE A 385 -7.60 -18.87 -5.74
N LEU A 386 -6.67 -18.85 -4.78
CA LEU A 386 -5.28 -19.26 -5.02
C LEU A 386 -5.20 -20.70 -5.52
N LYS A 387 -6.03 -21.60 -4.97
CA LYS A 387 -6.13 -22.99 -5.40
C LYS A 387 -6.70 -23.11 -6.82
N SER A 388 -7.76 -22.38 -7.15
CA SER A 388 -8.39 -22.40 -8.48
C SER A 388 -7.46 -21.84 -9.57
N ALA A 389 -6.64 -20.85 -9.24
CA ALA A 389 -5.62 -20.30 -10.12
C ALA A 389 -4.34 -21.16 -10.22
N GLY A 390 -4.28 -22.28 -9.49
CA GLY A 390 -3.17 -23.25 -9.55
C GLY A 390 -1.95 -22.88 -8.69
N TYR A 391 -2.07 -21.93 -7.75
CA TYR A 391 -0.97 -21.53 -6.89
C TYR A 391 -0.76 -22.51 -5.72
N LYS A 392 0.51 -22.72 -5.35
CA LYS A 392 0.93 -23.60 -4.23
C LYS A 392 0.97 -22.89 -2.88
N TYR A 393 0.46 -21.67 -2.82
CA TYR A 393 0.48 -20.83 -1.63
C TYR A 393 -0.92 -20.72 -1.01
N THR A 394 -0.95 -20.51 0.30
CA THR A 394 -2.14 -20.26 1.09
C THR A 394 -1.88 -19.14 2.09
N VAL A 395 -2.92 -18.39 2.45
CA VAL A 395 -2.85 -17.34 3.46
C VAL A 395 -3.37 -17.84 4.81
N GLU A 396 -2.67 -17.43 5.86
CA GLU A 396 -3.06 -17.63 7.24
C GLU A 396 -3.18 -16.29 7.97
N ILE A 397 -4.31 -16.03 8.64
CA ILE A 397 -4.49 -14.82 9.44
C ILE A 397 -4.28 -15.17 10.91
N VAL A 398 -3.20 -14.66 11.50
CA VAL A 398 -2.77 -14.96 12.87
C VAL A 398 -2.99 -13.77 13.79
N PRO A 399 -3.38 -13.98 15.06
CA PRO A 399 -3.52 -12.91 16.05
C PRO A 399 -2.16 -12.37 16.49
N GLU A 400 -2.07 -11.06 16.67
CA GLU A 400 -0.97 -10.36 17.36
C GLU A 400 -1.50 -9.60 18.60
N ALA A 401 -0.62 -8.96 19.37
CA ALA A 401 -0.95 -8.31 20.64
C ALA A 401 -2.13 -7.32 20.52
N GLU A 402 -2.12 -6.47 19.49
CA GLU A 402 -3.14 -5.43 19.27
C GLU A 402 -3.77 -5.48 17.87
N SER A 403 -3.54 -6.55 17.11
CA SER A 403 -4.04 -6.68 15.74
C SER A 403 -4.11 -8.14 15.28
N TYR A 404 -4.32 -8.35 13.99
CA TYR A 404 -4.14 -9.62 13.31
C TYR A 404 -3.32 -9.38 12.05
N LYS A 405 -2.44 -10.32 11.70
CA LYS A 405 -1.61 -10.23 10.50
C LYS A 405 -1.88 -11.39 9.56
N MET A 406 -1.88 -11.09 8.27
CA MET A 406 -1.90 -12.11 7.23
C MET A 406 -0.48 -12.56 6.87
N LYS A 407 -0.25 -13.87 6.95
CA LYS A 407 1.00 -14.54 6.63
C LYS A 407 0.82 -15.48 5.45
N LEU A 408 1.87 -15.57 4.63
CA LEU A 408 1.90 -16.48 3.49
C LEU A 408 2.54 -17.81 3.88
N VAL A 409 1.88 -18.90 3.51
CA VAL A 409 2.34 -20.28 3.73
C VAL A 409 2.48 -20.95 2.38
N HIS A 410 3.61 -21.60 2.15
CA HIS A 410 3.80 -22.47 0.99
C HIS A 410 3.43 -23.90 1.38
N ARG A 411 2.75 -24.65 0.49
CA ARG A 411 2.29 -26.03 0.80
C ARG A 411 3.42 -26.99 1.20
N ASP A 412 4.62 -26.76 0.67
CA ASP A 412 5.79 -27.61 0.92
C ASP A 412 6.66 -27.11 2.10
N LEU A 413 6.26 -26.03 2.79
CA LEU A 413 7.00 -25.44 3.90
C LEU A 413 6.23 -25.60 5.22
N VAL A 414 6.93 -26.01 6.28
CA VAL A 414 6.41 -25.95 7.64
C VAL A 414 6.67 -24.55 8.20
N GLY A 415 5.60 -23.77 8.43
CA GLY A 415 5.67 -22.40 8.93
C GLY A 415 5.32 -21.34 7.89
N HIS A 416 5.71 -20.09 8.14
CA HIS A 416 5.39 -18.95 7.27
C HIS A 416 6.63 -18.44 6.54
N LEU A 417 6.42 -17.80 5.39
CA LEU A 417 7.49 -17.10 4.66
C LEU A 417 7.78 -15.75 5.32
N GLU A 418 9.02 -15.53 5.75
CA GLU A 418 9.48 -14.22 6.27
C GLU A 418 9.60 -13.15 5.17
N THR A 419 9.82 -13.55 3.91
CA THR A 419 9.94 -12.61 2.78
C THR A 419 9.28 -13.14 1.51
N ALA A 420 7.98 -12.90 1.36
CA ALA A 420 7.21 -13.34 0.19
C ALA A 420 7.78 -12.78 -1.14
N SER A 421 8.27 -11.53 -1.15
CA SER A 421 8.79 -10.85 -2.35
C SER A 421 9.96 -11.53 -3.05
N LYS A 422 10.80 -12.27 -2.31
CA LYS A 422 11.99 -12.97 -2.85
C LYS A 422 11.65 -14.33 -3.45
N HIS A 423 10.51 -14.91 -3.10
CA HIS A 423 10.14 -16.27 -3.47
C HIS A 423 8.99 -16.34 -4.47
N LEU A 424 8.15 -15.29 -4.54
CA LEU A 424 7.06 -15.22 -5.51
C LEU A 424 7.55 -14.76 -6.89
N SER A 425 7.09 -15.45 -7.92
CA SER A 425 7.19 -15.00 -9.32
C SER A 425 6.38 -13.72 -9.56
N TYR A 426 6.65 -13.04 -10.67
CA TYR A 426 5.93 -11.81 -11.04
C TYR A 426 4.41 -12.04 -11.17
N GLY A 427 3.99 -13.13 -11.83
CA GLY A 427 2.58 -13.50 -11.91
C GLY A 427 1.95 -13.78 -10.54
N GLU A 428 2.65 -14.50 -9.65
CA GLU A 428 2.15 -14.74 -8.29
C GLU A 428 1.96 -13.45 -7.51
N LYS A 429 2.94 -12.53 -7.57
CA LYS A 429 2.84 -11.20 -6.96
C LYS A 429 1.59 -10.46 -7.42
N ASN A 430 1.34 -10.44 -8.73
CA ASN A 430 0.16 -9.79 -9.29
C ASN A 430 -1.14 -10.46 -8.86
N ALA A 431 -1.22 -11.79 -8.81
CA ALA A 431 -2.40 -12.48 -8.32
C ALA A 431 -2.70 -12.17 -6.86
N PHE A 432 -1.68 -12.15 -6.01
CA PHE A 432 -1.84 -11.76 -4.60
C PHE A 432 -2.29 -10.32 -4.46
N ALA A 433 -1.60 -9.38 -5.13
CA ALA A 433 -1.96 -7.97 -5.11
C ALA A 433 -3.40 -7.74 -5.59
N LEU A 434 -3.84 -8.46 -6.62
CA LEU A 434 -5.19 -8.34 -7.16
C LEU A 434 -6.27 -8.82 -6.18
N VAL A 435 -6.04 -9.92 -5.45
CA VAL A 435 -6.95 -10.35 -4.38
C VAL A 435 -7.02 -9.30 -3.28
N LEU A 436 -5.87 -8.77 -2.86
CA LEU A 436 -5.79 -7.75 -1.82
C LEU A 436 -6.56 -6.49 -2.25
N PHE A 437 -6.38 -6.08 -3.50
CA PHE A 437 -7.10 -4.99 -4.12
C PHE A 437 -8.62 -5.21 -4.10
N MET A 438 -9.09 -6.42 -4.42
CA MET A 438 -10.52 -6.74 -4.36
C MET A 438 -11.08 -6.52 -2.95
N TYR A 439 -10.40 -7.01 -1.91
CA TYR A 439 -10.85 -6.81 -0.53
C TYR A 439 -10.77 -5.35 -0.07
N GLN A 440 -9.76 -4.60 -0.52
CA GLN A 440 -9.69 -3.16 -0.26
C GLN A 440 -10.89 -2.43 -0.90
N VAL A 441 -11.24 -2.79 -2.13
CA VAL A 441 -12.43 -2.28 -2.81
C VAL A 441 -13.70 -2.59 -2.02
N PHE A 442 -13.83 -3.77 -1.38
CA PHE A 442 -14.97 -4.06 -0.50
C PHE A 442 -15.02 -3.17 0.74
N SER A 443 -13.87 -2.97 1.38
CA SER A 443 -13.78 -2.21 2.63
C SER A 443 -14.04 -0.72 2.38
N GLU A 444 -13.42 -0.13 1.36
CA GLU A 444 -13.50 1.31 1.08
C GLU A 444 -14.72 1.70 0.23
N ASN A 445 -15.25 0.75 -0.54
CA ASN A 445 -16.42 0.96 -1.40
C ASN A 445 -16.35 2.20 -2.33
N PRO A 446 -15.33 2.30 -3.20
CA PRO A 446 -15.13 3.46 -4.07
C PRO A 446 -16.20 3.57 -5.17
N ASP A 447 -16.40 4.78 -5.70
CA ASP A 447 -17.32 5.05 -6.81
C ASP A 447 -16.82 4.50 -8.14
N LEU A 448 -15.50 4.45 -8.34
CA LEU A 448 -14.82 3.91 -9.51
C LEU A 448 -13.68 2.96 -9.12
N VAL A 449 -13.64 1.79 -9.76
CA VAL A 449 -12.53 0.84 -9.71
C VAL A 449 -11.82 0.85 -11.05
N VAL A 450 -10.52 1.10 -11.07
CA VAL A 450 -9.70 1.04 -12.29
C VAL A 450 -8.75 -0.15 -12.19
N LEU A 451 -8.73 -0.98 -13.22
CA LEU A 451 -7.80 -2.11 -13.38
C LEU A 451 -6.94 -1.82 -14.60
N ASP A 452 -5.69 -1.39 -14.40
CA ASP A 452 -4.74 -1.09 -15.48
C ASP A 452 -3.90 -2.34 -15.80
N ASP A 453 -4.22 -2.96 -16.92
CA ASP A 453 -3.63 -4.20 -17.43
C ASP A 453 -3.52 -5.34 -16.39
N PRO A 454 -4.62 -5.65 -15.68
CA PRO A 454 -4.60 -6.47 -14.48
C PRO A 454 -4.19 -7.92 -14.72
N ILE A 455 -4.18 -8.38 -15.97
CA ILE A 455 -4.04 -9.80 -16.31
C ILE A 455 -2.88 -10.14 -17.26
N SER A 456 -2.10 -9.15 -17.69
CA SER A 456 -1.04 -9.37 -18.70
C SER A 456 0.10 -10.27 -18.22
N SER A 457 0.32 -10.34 -16.91
CA SER A 457 1.35 -11.19 -16.29
C SER A 457 0.97 -12.66 -16.16
N PHE A 458 -0.24 -13.07 -16.57
CA PHE A 458 -0.73 -14.44 -16.35
C PHE A 458 -0.72 -15.28 -17.62
N ASP A 459 -0.55 -16.59 -17.45
CA ASP A 459 -0.72 -17.57 -18.52
C ASP A 459 -2.19 -17.60 -19.00
N LYS A 460 -2.43 -17.97 -20.27
CA LYS A 460 -3.78 -18.01 -20.90
C LYS A 460 -4.85 -18.67 -20.01
N ASN A 461 -4.55 -19.85 -19.44
CA ASN A 461 -5.49 -20.58 -18.58
C ASN A 461 -5.81 -19.85 -17.26
N LYS A 462 -4.89 -19.03 -16.74
CA LYS A 462 -5.06 -18.29 -15.47
C LYS A 462 -5.85 -17.00 -15.67
N LYS A 463 -5.73 -16.35 -16.84
CA LYS A 463 -6.45 -15.11 -17.16
C LYS A 463 -7.97 -15.25 -16.97
N PHE A 464 -8.56 -16.33 -17.52
CA PHE A 464 -9.99 -16.61 -17.34
C PHE A 464 -10.36 -16.85 -15.88
N ALA A 465 -9.58 -17.66 -15.14
CA ALA A 465 -9.85 -17.93 -13.72
C ALA A 465 -9.85 -16.65 -12.87
N ILE A 466 -8.95 -15.72 -13.20
CA ILE A 466 -8.83 -14.43 -12.52
C ILE A 466 -9.99 -13.51 -12.85
N LEU A 467 -10.36 -13.37 -14.14
CA LEU A 467 -11.54 -12.63 -14.56
C LEU A 467 -12.82 -13.21 -13.93
N HIS A 468 -12.93 -14.53 -13.89
CA HIS A 468 -14.05 -15.21 -13.25
C HIS A 468 -14.13 -14.85 -11.77
N GLU A 469 -13.06 -14.98 -10.98
CA GLU A 469 -13.12 -14.62 -9.56
C GLU A 469 -13.43 -13.12 -9.36
N LEU A 470 -12.79 -12.25 -10.15
CA LEU A 470 -13.00 -10.79 -10.05
C LEU A 470 -14.47 -10.39 -10.17
N PHE A 471 -15.24 -11.04 -11.05
CA PHE A 471 -16.62 -10.64 -11.36
C PHE A 471 -17.70 -11.66 -10.94
N LYS A 472 -17.31 -12.85 -10.43
CA LYS A 472 -18.23 -13.88 -9.93
C LYS A 472 -17.92 -14.45 -8.55
N GLY A 473 -16.71 -14.23 -8.03
CA GLY A 473 -16.35 -14.65 -6.69
C GLY A 473 -17.32 -14.12 -5.63
N LYS A 474 -17.26 -14.72 -4.43
CA LYS A 474 -18.06 -14.25 -3.27
C LYS A 474 -17.81 -12.78 -2.96
N ALA A 475 -16.56 -12.36 -3.12
CA ALA A 475 -16.10 -10.99 -3.06
C ALA A 475 -15.83 -10.51 -4.50
N SER A 476 -16.86 -10.27 -5.32
CA SER A 476 -16.70 -9.80 -6.72
C SER A 476 -17.01 -8.31 -6.95
N LEU A 477 -16.34 -7.72 -7.94
CA LEU A 477 -16.57 -6.37 -8.44
C LEU A 477 -17.89 -6.20 -9.20
N ASN A 478 -18.81 -7.16 -9.05
CA ASN A 478 -20.11 -7.15 -9.69
C ASN A 478 -20.99 -6.01 -9.12
N GLY A 479 -21.70 -5.30 -10.01
CA GLY A 479 -22.52 -4.14 -9.66
C GLY A 479 -21.74 -2.86 -9.35
N ARG A 480 -20.40 -2.90 -9.41
CA ARG A 480 -19.53 -1.73 -9.24
C ARG A 480 -19.16 -1.15 -10.60
N THR A 481 -18.91 0.16 -10.65
CA THR A 481 -18.38 0.81 -11.85
C THR A 481 -16.90 0.44 -11.96
N THR A 482 -16.56 -0.45 -12.88
CA THR A 482 -15.19 -0.92 -13.07
C THR A 482 -14.70 -0.58 -14.46
N LEU A 483 -13.58 0.13 -14.58
CA LEU A 483 -12.85 0.39 -15.81
C LEU A 483 -11.67 -0.57 -15.90
N MET A 484 -11.67 -1.48 -16.85
CA MET A 484 -10.56 -2.38 -17.14
C MET A 484 -9.86 -1.94 -18.41
N LEU A 485 -8.60 -1.53 -18.31
CA LEU A 485 -7.76 -1.20 -19.44
C LEU A 485 -6.87 -2.42 -19.73
N THR A 486 -6.77 -2.83 -21.00
CA THR A 486 -5.91 -3.95 -21.36
C THR A 486 -5.41 -3.84 -22.79
N HIS A 487 -4.30 -4.51 -23.08
CA HIS A 487 -3.81 -4.71 -24.43
C HIS A 487 -4.09 -6.12 -24.97
N ASP A 488 -4.83 -6.92 -24.21
CA ASP A 488 -5.23 -8.27 -24.60
C ASP A 488 -6.69 -8.28 -25.05
N ILE A 489 -6.98 -8.99 -26.14
CA ILE A 489 -8.33 -9.17 -26.67
C ILE A 489 -9.08 -10.32 -25.96
N GLU A 490 -8.38 -11.25 -25.30
CA GLU A 490 -8.98 -12.40 -24.59
C GLU A 490 -10.12 -12.00 -23.65
N PRO A 491 -10.01 -10.96 -22.80
CA PRO A 491 -11.12 -10.54 -21.94
C PRO A 491 -12.36 -10.14 -22.72
N ALA A 492 -12.19 -9.45 -23.86
CA ALA A 492 -13.31 -9.09 -24.72
C ALA A 492 -13.95 -10.33 -25.34
N ILE A 493 -13.16 -11.30 -25.80
CA ILE A 493 -13.65 -12.57 -26.35
C ILE A 493 -14.44 -13.35 -25.30
N ASP A 494 -13.85 -13.57 -24.13
CA ASP A 494 -14.44 -14.39 -23.08
C ASP A 494 -15.72 -13.78 -22.51
N VAL A 495 -15.70 -12.47 -22.25
CA VAL A 495 -16.78 -11.76 -21.56
C VAL A 495 -17.92 -11.39 -22.52
N ILE A 496 -17.62 -10.97 -23.76
CA ILE A 496 -18.63 -10.51 -24.71
C ILE A 496 -19.18 -11.64 -25.59
N LYS A 497 -18.33 -12.60 -26.00
CA LYS A 497 -18.71 -13.62 -26.98
C LYS A 497 -18.89 -15.02 -26.40
N SER A 498 -17.91 -15.55 -25.67
CA SER A 498 -17.85 -16.98 -25.31
C SER A 498 -18.67 -17.33 -24.07
N THR A 499 -18.59 -16.53 -23.00
CA THR A 499 -19.21 -16.82 -21.69
C THR A 499 -20.09 -15.68 -21.19
N LYS A 500 -20.81 -15.03 -22.11
CA LYS A 500 -21.70 -13.90 -21.79
C LYS A 500 -22.69 -14.22 -20.67
N ASP A 501 -23.25 -15.42 -20.66
CA ASP A 501 -24.21 -15.85 -19.63
C ASP A 501 -23.57 -15.96 -18.25
N VAL A 502 -22.28 -16.31 -18.21
CA VAL A 502 -21.49 -16.24 -16.99
C VAL A 502 -21.43 -14.78 -16.57
N PHE A 503 -20.85 -13.87 -17.34
CA PHE A 503 -20.64 -12.47 -16.91
C PHE A 503 -21.88 -11.56 -16.95
N GLN A 504 -23.08 -12.07 -17.27
CA GLN A 504 -24.28 -11.25 -17.48
C GLN A 504 -24.61 -10.33 -16.29
N ALA A 505 -24.35 -10.79 -15.07
CA ALA A 505 -24.61 -10.03 -13.85
C ALA A 505 -23.80 -8.71 -13.77
N SER A 506 -22.57 -8.69 -14.30
CA SER A 506 -21.71 -7.49 -14.33
C SER A 506 -21.99 -6.57 -15.52
N LYS A 507 -22.97 -6.93 -16.37
CA LYS A 507 -23.43 -6.15 -17.55
C LYS A 507 -22.24 -5.59 -18.36
N PRO A 508 -21.32 -6.44 -18.83
CA PRO A 508 -20.07 -6.00 -19.41
C PRO A 508 -20.28 -5.24 -20.73
N SER A 509 -19.43 -4.24 -20.95
CA SER A 509 -19.25 -3.55 -22.21
C SER A 509 -17.78 -3.58 -22.60
N ALA A 510 -17.50 -3.66 -23.90
CA ALA A 510 -16.13 -3.61 -24.41
C ALA A 510 -16.04 -2.58 -25.54
N SER A 511 -14.95 -1.84 -25.57
CA SER A 511 -14.62 -0.90 -26.62
C SER A 511 -13.14 -1.01 -26.99
N PHE A 512 -12.84 -0.73 -28.25
CA PHE A 512 -11.50 -0.62 -28.78
C PHE A 512 -11.01 0.82 -28.70
N LEU A 513 -9.77 1.03 -28.27
CA LEU A 513 -9.11 2.32 -28.25
C LEU A 513 -8.04 2.37 -29.35
N SER A 514 -8.06 3.43 -30.13
CA SER A 514 -7.02 3.76 -31.13
C SER A 514 -6.53 5.19 -30.91
N SER A 515 -5.30 5.51 -31.34
CA SER A 515 -4.74 6.86 -31.22
C SER A 515 -4.07 7.28 -32.53
N ARG A 516 -4.33 8.52 -32.96
CA ARG A 516 -3.68 9.20 -34.10
C ARG A 516 -3.46 10.67 -33.74
N GLY A 517 -2.23 11.15 -33.86
CA GLY A 517 -1.86 12.54 -33.58
C GLY A 517 -2.20 12.97 -32.16
N GLY A 518 -2.07 12.07 -31.18
CA GLY A 518 -2.47 12.30 -29.79
C GLY A 518 -3.99 12.28 -29.53
N VAL A 519 -4.83 12.04 -30.54
CA VAL A 519 -6.29 11.93 -30.40
C VAL A 519 -6.69 10.47 -30.21
N VAL A 520 -7.16 10.12 -29.02
CA VAL A 520 -7.65 8.79 -28.70
C VAL A 520 -9.14 8.67 -29.03
N ARG A 521 -9.49 7.68 -29.85
CA ARG A 521 -10.86 7.36 -30.24
C ARG A 521 -11.32 6.04 -29.66
N GLU A 522 -12.54 6.02 -29.16
CA GLU A 522 -13.22 4.83 -28.66
C GLU A 522 -14.23 4.28 -29.69
N VAL A 523 -14.14 2.99 -30.01
CA VAL A 523 -15.09 2.28 -30.88
C VAL A 523 -15.70 1.09 -30.14
N PRO A 524 -17.02 1.03 -29.91
CA PRO A 524 -17.65 -0.11 -29.23
C PRO A 524 -17.44 -1.44 -29.95
N ILE A 525 -17.22 -2.52 -29.18
CA ILE A 525 -17.09 -3.89 -29.67
C ILE A 525 -18.38 -4.66 -29.38
N SER A 526 -19.06 -5.13 -30.42
CA SER A 526 -20.20 -6.04 -30.30
C SER A 526 -19.78 -7.51 -30.43
N LYS A 527 -20.71 -8.43 -30.19
CA LYS A 527 -20.46 -9.88 -30.37
C LYS A 527 -20.15 -10.23 -31.83
N GLU A 528 -20.77 -9.51 -32.75
CA GLU A 528 -20.65 -9.69 -34.20
C GLU A 528 -19.33 -9.17 -34.73
N ASP A 529 -18.68 -8.23 -34.02
CA ASP A 529 -17.38 -7.68 -34.38
C ASP A 529 -16.22 -8.64 -34.12
N ILE A 530 -16.37 -9.55 -33.16
CA ILE A 530 -15.38 -10.59 -32.86
C ILE A 530 -15.58 -11.75 -33.82
N GLN A 531 -14.74 -11.85 -34.84
CA GLN A 531 -14.89 -12.80 -35.95
C GLN A 531 -13.64 -13.67 -36.11
N THR A 532 -13.78 -14.81 -36.80
CA THR A 532 -12.59 -15.57 -37.22
C THR A 532 -11.90 -14.85 -38.36
N PHE A 533 -10.58 -14.99 -38.50
CA PHE A 533 -9.86 -14.28 -39.55
C PHE A 533 -10.41 -14.58 -40.96
N GLY A 534 -10.78 -15.83 -41.26
CA GLY A 534 -11.44 -16.16 -42.53
C GLY A 534 -12.77 -15.43 -42.78
N LYS A 535 -13.54 -15.09 -41.74
CA LYS A 535 -14.74 -14.24 -41.90
C LYS A 535 -14.36 -12.79 -42.20
N VAL A 536 -13.30 -12.28 -41.57
CA VAL A 536 -12.75 -10.93 -41.84
C VAL A 536 -12.26 -10.85 -43.29
N CYS A 537 -11.51 -11.84 -43.78
CA CYS A 537 -11.09 -11.90 -45.18
C CYS A 537 -12.28 -11.86 -46.13
N LYS A 538 -13.28 -12.73 -45.94
CA LYS A 538 -14.49 -12.76 -46.79
C LYS A 538 -15.26 -11.43 -46.79
N ALA A 539 -15.40 -10.80 -45.63
CA ALA A 539 -16.07 -9.50 -45.53
C ALA A 539 -15.33 -8.42 -46.31
N ASN A 540 -14.00 -8.37 -46.20
CA ASN A 540 -13.19 -7.35 -46.88
C ASN A 540 -13.06 -7.63 -48.38
N ILE A 541 -12.96 -8.89 -48.82
CA ILE A 541 -12.99 -9.26 -50.25
C ILE A 541 -14.28 -8.78 -50.91
N ALA A 542 -15.42 -8.89 -50.23
CA ALA A 542 -16.72 -8.45 -50.75
C ALA A 542 -16.95 -6.94 -50.69
N ALA A 543 -16.33 -6.24 -49.73
CA ALA A 543 -16.56 -4.81 -49.48
C ALA A 543 -15.57 -3.88 -50.18
N LEU A 544 -14.34 -4.34 -50.41
CA LEU A 544 -13.27 -3.51 -50.98
C LEU A 544 -13.49 -3.25 -52.47
N GLN A 545 -13.37 -1.99 -52.86
CA GLN A 545 -13.44 -1.57 -54.27
C GLN A 545 -12.10 -1.72 -54.97
N ASP A 546 -10.99 -1.61 -54.23
CA ASP A 546 -9.65 -1.77 -54.80
C ASP A 546 -9.32 -3.26 -55.03
N PRO A 547 -9.11 -3.69 -56.28
CA PRO A 547 -8.88 -5.09 -56.59
C PRO A 547 -7.55 -5.62 -56.06
N ILE A 548 -6.54 -4.78 -55.84
CA ILE A 548 -5.25 -5.19 -55.24
C ILE A 548 -5.45 -5.50 -53.77
N LEU A 549 -6.14 -4.62 -53.02
CA LEU A 549 -6.43 -4.85 -51.60
C LEU A 549 -7.33 -6.08 -51.41
N ALA A 550 -8.36 -6.24 -52.25
CA ALA A 550 -9.21 -7.43 -52.21
C ALA A 550 -8.44 -8.72 -52.53
N ALA A 551 -7.53 -8.68 -53.52
CA ALA A 551 -6.63 -9.79 -53.85
C ALA A 551 -5.66 -10.13 -52.71
N ILE A 552 -5.23 -9.15 -51.91
CA ILE A 552 -4.39 -9.39 -50.72
C ILE A 552 -5.17 -10.22 -49.70
N TYR A 553 -6.40 -9.83 -49.38
CA TYR A 553 -7.25 -10.59 -48.46
C TYR A 553 -7.60 -11.97 -49.00
N LEU A 554 -7.83 -12.10 -50.32
CA LEU A 554 -8.09 -13.39 -50.94
C LEU A 554 -6.88 -14.33 -50.83
N ARG A 555 -5.68 -13.82 -51.09
CA ARG A 555 -4.45 -14.59 -50.90
C ARG A 555 -4.33 -15.08 -49.45
N ARG A 556 -4.63 -14.22 -48.47
CA ARG A 556 -4.61 -14.60 -47.04
C ARG A 556 -5.66 -15.64 -46.67
N ASP A 557 -6.84 -15.58 -47.30
CA ASP A 557 -7.88 -16.61 -47.09
C ASP A 557 -7.44 -17.99 -47.60
N TYR A 558 -6.67 -18.06 -48.70
CA TYR A 558 -6.05 -19.31 -49.16
C TYR A 558 -4.94 -19.80 -48.21
N GLU A 559 -4.08 -18.89 -47.73
CA GLU A 559 -3.02 -19.21 -46.74
C GLU A 559 -3.61 -19.80 -45.45
N LEU A 560 -4.70 -19.20 -44.93
CA LEU A 560 -5.44 -19.70 -43.78
C LEU A 560 -6.01 -21.12 -43.95
N ARG A 561 -6.34 -21.50 -45.19
CA ARG A 561 -6.90 -22.80 -45.53
C ARG A 561 -5.82 -23.85 -45.83
N ASP A 562 -4.53 -23.47 -45.78
CA ASP A 562 -3.40 -24.25 -46.28
C ASP A 562 -3.61 -24.69 -47.75
N ASP A 563 -4.35 -23.87 -48.51
CA ASP A 563 -4.73 -24.15 -49.90
C ASP A 563 -3.76 -23.44 -50.84
N VAL A 564 -2.61 -24.08 -51.08
CA VAL A 564 -1.53 -23.58 -51.94
C VAL A 564 -1.69 -24.01 -53.40
N GLY A 565 -2.93 -24.00 -53.90
CA GLY A 565 -3.30 -24.36 -55.28
C GLY A 565 -2.87 -23.34 -56.35
N LEU A 566 -3.50 -23.42 -57.53
CA LEU A 566 -3.18 -22.56 -58.67
C LEU A 566 -3.53 -21.08 -58.39
N GLU A 567 -4.68 -20.84 -57.77
CA GLU A 567 -5.19 -19.52 -57.41
C GLU A 567 -4.28 -18.81 -56.39
N TYR A 568 -3.84 -19.54 -55.36
CA TYR A 568 -2.88 -19.03 -54.39
C TYR A 568 -1.55 -18.65 -55.06
N ASN A 569 -1.00 -19.54 -55.90
CA ASN A 569 0.26 -19.30 -56.59
C ASN A 569 0.18 -18.14 -57.60
N LEU A 570 -0.97 -17.98 -58.26
CA LEU A 570 -1.27 -16.83 -59.11
C LEU A 570 -1.24 -15.53 -58.29
N LEU A 571 -1.96 -15.47 -57.17
CA LEU A 571 -1.97 -14.29 -56.29
C LEU A 571 -0.61 -14.02 -55.65
N ALA A 572 0.13 -15.05 -55.24
CA ALA A 572 1.48 -14.91 -54.70
C ALA A 572 2.46 -14.36 -55.76
N SER A 573 2.28 -14.74 -57.03
CA SER A 573 3.06 -14.21 -58.15
C SER A 573 2.70 -12.76 -58.49
N LEU A 574 1.42 -12.39 -58.37
CA LEU A 574 0.92 -11.02 -58.53
C LEU A 574 1.67 -10.06 -57.59
N PHE A 575 1.72 -10.36 -56.29
CA PHE A 575 2.41 -9.49 -55.31
C PHE A 575 3.95 -9.53 -55.39
N LYS A 576 4.51 -10.39 -56.24
CA LYS A 576 5.94 -10.39 -56.61
C LYS A 576 6.18 -9.67 -57.94
N GLY A 577 5.16 -9.08 -58.56
CA GLY A 577 5.25 -8.34 -59.82
C GLY A 577 5.59 -9.22 -61.04
N ARG A 578 5.38 -10.54 -60.97
CA ARG A 578 5.85 -11.47 -62.01
C ARG A 578 4.94 -11.43 -63.24
N ALA A 579 5.51 -11.12 -64.41
CA ALA A 579 4.78 -11.18 -65.67
C ALA A 579 4.27 -12.58 -66.00
N VAL A 580 5.09 -13.61 -65.72
CA VAL A 580 4.70 -15.01 -65.82
C VAL A 580 4.54 -15.56 -64.39
N PRO A 581 3.33 -15.99 -63.99
CA PRO A 581 3.13 -16.54 -62.66
C PRO A 581 3.81 -17.90 -62.53
N THR A 582 4.24 -18.22 -61.32
CA THR A 582 4.97 -19.47 -61.01
C THR A 582 4.15 -20.36 -60.11
N LEU A 583 4.17 -21.67 -60.37
CA LEU A 583 3.68 -22.68 -59.46
C LEU A 583 4.81 -23.10 -58.53
N GLN A 584 4.65 -22.81 -57.23
CA GLN A 584 5.53 -23.28 -56.17
C GLN A 584 4.82 -24.36 -55.35
N SER A 585 5.36 -25.57 -55.39
CA SER A 585 4.93 -26.71 -54.58
C SER A 585 6.14 -27.32 -53.87
N LYS A 586 5.91 -28.30 -52.98
CA LYS A 586 6.99 -29.03 -52.28
C LYS A 586 7.97 -29.75 -53.23
N THR A 587 7.54 -30.02 -54.46
CA THR A 587 8.26 -30.85 -55.43
C THR A 587 8.62 -30.13 -56.73
N GLU A 588 8.02 -28.95 -56.97
CA GLU A 588 8.14 -28.26 -58.26
C GLU A 588 8.16 -26.74 -58.06
N ASN A 589 9.05 -26.05 -58.76
CA ASN A 589 9.09 -24.60 -58.87
C ASN A 589 9.27 -24.27 -60.35
N ARG A 590 8.17 -23.97 -61.03
CA ARG A 590 8.15 -23.71 -62.48
C ARG A 590 7.17 -22.59 -62.83
N ASP A 591 7.26 -22.12 -64.06
CA ASP A 591 6.26 -21.22 -64.64
C ASP A 591 4.92 -21.96 -64.83
N MET A 592 3.82 -21.25 -64.59
CA MET A 592 2.47 -21.75 -64.90
C MET A 592 2.27 -21.77 -66.42
N THR A 593 1.54 -22.78 -66.93
CA THR A 593 1.11 -22.77 -68.33
C THR A 593 0.02 -21.74 -68.56
N SER A 594 -0.26 -21.43 -69.84
CA SER A 594 -1.35 -20.49 -70.18
C SER A 594 -2.72 -21.04 -69.76
N GLU A 595 -2.91 -22.36 -69.82
CA GLU A 595 -4.13 -23.02 -69.37
C GLU A 595 -4.29 -22.93 -67.85
N GLU A 596 -3.20 -23.16 -67.10
CA GLU A 596 -3.20 -23.07 -65.63
C GLU A 596 -3.48 -21.64 -65.14
N LYS A 597 -2.84 -20.65 -65.76
CA LYS A 597 -3.11 -19.23 -65.49
C LYS A 597 -4.57 -18.89 -65.80
N GLY A 598 -5.06 -19.29 -66.96
CA GLY A 598 -6.44 -19.01 -67.38
C GLY A 598 -7.48 -19.68 -66.48
N ALA A 599 -7.23 -20.91 -66.04
CA ALA A 599 -8.10 -21.63 -65.12
C ALA A 599 -8.18 -20.96 -63.74
N ALA A 600 -7.03 -20.59 -63.16
CA ALA A 600 -6.97 -19.90 -61.88
C ALA A 600 -7.63 -18.50 -61.94
N GLU A 601 -7.42 -17.77 -63.04
CA GLU A 601 -8.04 -16.46 -63.24
C GLU A 601 -9.56 -16.56 -63.40
N ALA A 602 -10.05 -17.57 -64.13
CA ALA A 602 -11.48 -17.83 -64.27
C ALA A 602 -12.13 -18.23 -62.93
N SER A 603 -11.46 -19.08 -62.15
CA SER A 603 -11.87 -19.50 -60.81
C SER A 603 -12.03 -18.29 -59.88
N ILE A 604 -11.00 -17.44 -59.78
CA ILE A 604 -11.04 -16.21 -58.96
C ILE A 604 -12.17 -15.28 -59.41
N ARG A 605 -12.40 -15.12 -60.73
CA ARG A 605 -13.50 -14.30 -61.25
C ARG A 605 -14.87 -14.82 -60.85
N GLN A 606 -15.08 -16.12 -60.96
CA GLN A 606 -16.36 -16.73 -60.71
C GLN A 606 -16.71 -16.73 -59.21
N GLU A 607 -15.73 -16.98 -58.35
CA GLU A 607 -15.97 -17.23 -56.93
C GLU A 607 -15.76 -16.01 -56.03
N HIS A 608 -14.93 -15.06 -56.43
CA HIS A 608 -14.45 -14.00 -55.52
C HIS A 608 -14.50 -12.59 -56.12
N LEU A 609 -13.88 -12.38 -57.28
CA LEU A 609 -13.61 -11.06 -57.84
C LEU A 609 -13.99 -10.99 -59.33
N PRO A 610 -15.26 -10.69 -59.67
CA PRO A 610 -15.74 -10.74 -61.06
C PRO A 610 -14.93 -9.92 -62.08
N GLY A 611 -14.29 -8.84 -61.63
CA GLY A 611 -13.42 -7.97 -62.44
C GLY A 611 -11.93 -8.32 -62.42
N PHE A 612 -11.52 -9.44 -61.82
CA PHE A 612 -10.10 -9.77 -61.66
C PHE A 612 -9.41 -9.95 -63.02
N SER A 613 -8.27 -9.30 -63.22
CA SER A 613 -7.40 -9.50 -64.38
C SER A 613 -5.95 -9.56 -63.93
N TYR A 614 -5.29 -10.69 -64.13
CA TYR A 614 -3.92 -10.87 -63.66
C TYR A 614 -2.97 -9.86 -64.30
N ASP A 615 -3.02 -9.75 -65.64
CA ASP A 615 -2.09 -8.89 -66.38
C ASP A 615 -2.30 -7.41 -66.08
N ALA A 616 -3.55 -6.96 -65.90
CA ALA A 616 -3.84 -5.58 -65.51
C ALA A 616 -3.33 -5.28 -64.10
N LEU A 617 -3.56 -6.18 -63.14
CA LEU A 617 -3.12 -5.98 -61.76
C LEU A 617 -1.59 -6.08 -61.62
N VAL A 618 -0.91 -6.92 -62.41
CA VAL A 618 0.57 -6.95 -62.45
C VAL A 618 1.13 -5.65 -63.00
N ALA A 619 0.48 -5.06 -64.02
CA ALA A 619 0.87 -3.74 -64.51
C ALA A 619 0.71 -2.66 -63.43
N GLU A 620 -0.39 -2.67 -62.67
CA GLU A 620 -0.59 -1.76 -61.54
C GLU A 620 0.42 -1.99 -60.41
N VAL A 621 0.70 -3.25 -60.04
CA VAL A 621 1.66 -3.61 -58.97
C VAL A 621 3.08 -3.17 -59.29
N ASN A 622 3.48 -3.24 -60.56
CA ASN A 622 4.80 -2.79 -61.01
C ASN A 622 4.88 -1.27 -61.23
N ASP A 623 3.76 -0.54 -61.19
CA ASP A 623 3.73 0.92 -61.24
C ASP A 623 3.82 1.50 -59.81
N VAL A 624 5.01 2.00 -59.48
CA VAL A 624 5.31 2.62 -58.19
C VAL A 624 4.37 3.81 -57.89
N ASN A 625 4.07 4.63 -58.90
CA ASN A 625 3.19 5.79 -58.73
C ASN A 625 1.74 5.35 -58.45
N CYS A 626 1.28 4.27 -59.10
CA CYS A 626 -0.03 3.67 -58.85
C CYS A 626 -0.17 3.17 -57.41
N ILE A 627 0.77 2.33 -56.93
CA ILE A 627 0.73 1.82 -55.56
C ILE A 627 0.90 2.94 -54.53
N ARG A 628 1.73 3.94 -54.80
CA ARG A 628 1.87 5.13 -53.95
C ARG A 628 0.56 5.92 -53.85
N ALA A 629 -0.15 6.11 -54.97
CA ALA A 629 -1.45 6.77 -54.97
C ALA A 629 -2.47 6.00 -54.12
N LYS A 630 -2.54 4.67 -54.27
CA LYS A 630 -3.41 3.81 -53.44
C LYS A 630 -3.06 3.89 -51.95
N PHE A 631 -1.76 3.89 -51.61
CA PHE A 631 -1.29 4.02 -50.21
C PHE A 631 -1.72 5.34 -49.58
N LEU A 632 -1.65 6.44 -50.34
CA LEU A 632 -2.04 7.78 -49.87
C LEU A 632 -3.56 7.96 -49.81
N ALA A 633 -4.32 7.23 -50.64
CA ALA A 633 -5.78 7.33 -50.72
C ALA A 633 -6.53 6.62 -49.57
N THR A 634 -5.92 5.61 -48.94
CA THR A 634 -6.52 4.91 -47.79
C THR A 634 -6.10 5.52 -46.46
N ASP A 635 -7.02 5.57 -45.50
CA ASP A 635 -6.74 5.94 -44.11
C ASP A 635 -6.57 4.72 -43.18
N VAL A 636 -6.81 3.50 -43.70
CA VAL A 636 -6.72 2.25 -42.93
C VAL A 636 -5.26 1.83 -42.79
N GLY A 637 -4.74 1.81 -41.57
CA GLY A 637 -3.33 1.48 -41.31
C GLY A 637 -2.92 0.09 -41.80
N TYR A 638 -3.80 -0.90 -41.65
CA TYR A 638 -3.52 -2.25 -42.15
C TYR A 638 -3.36 -2.29 -43.67
N GLU A 639 -4.22 -1.60 -44.42
CA GLU A 639 -4.11 -1.50 -45.89
C GLU A 639 -2.82 -0.79 -46.30
N LYS A 640 -2.48 0.31 -45.61
CA LYS A 640 -1.20 1.01 -45.81
C LYS A 640 -0.02 0.06 -45.68
N ILE A 641 0.02 -0.78 -44.63
CA ILE A 641 1.07 -1.79 -44.48
C ILE A 641 1.06 -2.78 -45.64
N GLN A 642 -0.10 -3.30 -46.05
CA GLN A 642 -0.15 -4.28 -47.13
C GLN A 642 0.31 -3.69 -48.48
N LEU A 643 -0.06 -2.45 -48.79
CA LEU A 643 0.40 -1.74 -49.98
C LEU A 643 1.90 -1.43 -49.91
N PHE A 644 2.39 -1.03 -48.73
CA PHE A 644 3.82 -0.78 -48.54
C PHE A 644 4.68 -2.02 -48.79
N ARG A 645 4.21 -3.21 -48.36
CA ARG A 645 4.89 -4.49 -48.60
C ARG A 645 5.08 -4.81 -50.08
N VAL A 646 4.26 -4.25 -50.97
CA VAL A 646 4.39 -4.45 -52.43
C VAL A 646 5.68 -3.83 -52.97
N PHE A 647 6.16 -2.72 -52.39
CA PHE A 647 7.38 -2.07 -52.84
C PHE A 647 8.65 -2.90 -52.58
N ASN A 648 8.59 -3.88 -51.67
CA ASN A 648 9.72 -4.77 -51.32
C ASN A 648 11.04 -4.01 -51.06
N ILE A 649 10.95 -2.88 -50.33
CA ILE A 649 12.08 -2.00 -50.02
C ILE A 649 12.90 -2.64 -48.89
N ASP A 650 14.22 -2.73 -49.08
CA ASP A 650 15.14 -3.13 -48.00
C ASP A 650 15.20 -2.03 -46.94
N HIS A 651 15.10 -2.44 -45.67
CA HIS A 651 15.09 -1.55 -44.51
C HIS A 651 16.37 -1.74 -43.70
N ASP A 652 17.06 -0.64 -43.36
CA ASP A 652 18.32 -0.70 -42.59
C ASP A 652 18.10 -1.12 -41.12
N ASP A 653 16.91 -0.87 -40.57
CA ASP A 653 16.48 -1.33 -39.25
C ASP A 653 15.74 -2.69 -39.33
N ASP A 654 16.41 -3.74 -38.86
CA ASP A 654 15.86 -5.11 -38.79
C ASP A 654 14.56 -5.20 -37.97
N VAL A 655 14.35 -4.33 -36.98
CA VAL A 655 13.17 -4.32 -36.10
C VAL A 655 11.95 -3.80 -36.83
N ILE A 656 12.08 -2.67 -37.53
CA ILE A 656 11.00 -2.12 -38.35
C ILE A 656 10.69 -3.07 -39.52
N ARG A 657 11.73 -3.66 -40.14
CA ARG A 657 11.56 -4.68 -41.18
C ARG A 657 10.71 -5.83 -40.66
N LYS A 658 11.03 -6.34 -39.46
CA LYS A 658 10.26 -7.42 -38.82
C LYS A 658 8.84 -6.98 -38.44
N PHE A 659 8.63 -5.74 -38.00
CA PHE A 659 7.27 -5.26 -37.69
C PHE A 659 6.40 -5.17 -38.94
N ILE A 660 6.91 -4.53 -39.98
CA ILE A 660 6.22 -4.35 -41.27
C ILE A 660 6.01 -5.70 -41.94
N ASN A 661 7.03 -6.57 -41.99
CA ASN A 661 6.96 -7.81 -42.78
C ASN A 661 6.43 -9.02 -42.01
N GLU A 662 6.51 -9.08 -40.68
CA GLU A 662 6.20 -10.30 -39.92
C GLU A 662 5.20 -10.09 -38.78
N SER A 663 5.33 -9.01 -38.00
CA SER A 663 4.65 -8.90 -36.69
C SER A 663 3.18 -8.50 -36.79
N TYR A 664 2.81 -7.71 -37.80
CA TYR A 664 1.42 -7.34 -38.07
C TYR A 664 0.73 -8.27 -39.08
N HIS A 665 1.24 -9.49 -39.27
CA HIS A 665 0.39 -10.58 -39.73
C HIS A 665 -0.60 -10.89 -38.62
N ILE A 666 -1.86 -10.56 -38.88
CA ILE A 666 -3.00 -10.68 -37.97
C ILE A 666 -3.21 -12.14 -37.47
N GLU A 667 -2.48 -13.12 -38.00
CA GLU A 667 -2.60 -14.56 -37.80
C GLU A 667 -1.87 -15.13 -36.56
N ASN A 668 -0.95 -14.38 -35.93
CA ASN A 668 0.08 -15.02 -35.09
C ASN A 668 -0.36 -15.45 -33.67
N GLU A 669 -1.52 -15.01 -33.15
CA GLU A 669 -1.85 -15.27 -31.74
C GLU A 669 -3.27 -15.79 -31.45
N TYR A 670 -4.30 -15.40 -32.23
CA TYR A 670 -5.70 -15.69 -31.92
C TYR A 670 -6.53 -16.10 -33.15
N VAL A 671 -7.34 -17.15 -32.99
CA VAL A 671 -8.31 -17.60 -34.01
C VAL A 671 -9.45 -16.58 -34.22
N MET A 672 -9.75 -15.78 -33.19
CA MET A 672 -10.76 -14.73 -33.23
C MET A 672 -10.13 -13.34 -33.04
N GLN A 673 -10.65 -12.36 -33.78
CA GLN A 673 -10.10 -11.01 -33.83
C GLN A 673 -11.15 -9.98 -34.26
N LEU A 674 -10.73 -8.71 -34.27
CA LEU A 674 -11.49 -7.58 -34.79
C LEU A 674 -11.12 -7.31 -36.26
N ASN A 675 -12.07 -6.78 -37.06
CA ASN A 675 -11.78 -6.37 -38.43
C ASN A 675 -10.95 -5.07 -38.42
N PRO A 676 -9.72 -5.04 -39.00
CA PRO A 676 -8.85 -3.87 -38.97
C PRO A 676 -9.42 -2.63 -39.68
N HIS A 677 -10.40 -2.78 -40.58
CA HIS A 677 -11.06 -1.64 -41.23
C HIS A 677 -11.96 -0.86 -40.27
N LYS A 678 -12.56 -1.54 -39.29
CA LYS A 678 -13.39 -0.91 -38.26
C LYS A 678 -12.56 -0.56 -37.02
N PHE A 679 -11.54 -1.35 -36.73
CA PHE A 679 -10.73 -1.26 -35.50
C PHE A 679 -9.25 -1.12 -35.85
N GLU A 680 -8.76 0.12 -35.86
CA GLU A 680 -7.38 0.46 -36.23
C GLU A 680 -6.35 -0.13 -35.26
N SER A 681 -5.75 -1.25 -35.63
CA SER A 681 -4.78 -1.97 -34.80
C SER A 681 -3.33 -1.56 -35.02
N ILE A 682 -3.03 -0.79 -36.07
CA ILE A 682 -1.65 -0.46 -36.44
C ILE A 682 -1.17 0.81 -35.72
N PRO A 683 -0.09 0.72 -34.91
CA PRO A 683 0.48 1.88 -34.25
C PRO A 683 0.90 2.98 -35.22
N GLU A 684 0.76 4.23 -34.79
CA GLU A 684 1.03 5.40 -35.61
C GLU A 684 2.47 5.50 -36.11
N TYR A 685 3.45 5.25 -35.24
CA TYR A 685 4.86 5.30 -35.61
C TYR A 685 5.22 4.36 -36.77
N VAL A 686 4.50 3.23 -36.91
CA VAL A 686 4.73 2.28 -38.03
C VAL A 686 4.24 2.88 -39.34
N ILE A 687 3.11 3.58 -39.32
CA ILE A 687 2.56 4.26 -40.50
C ILE A 687 3.43 5.45 -40.89
N GLU A 688 3.87 6.26 -39.92
CA GLU A 688 4.79 7.38 -40.16
C GLU A 688 6.08 6.92 -40.81
N GLU A 689 6.62 5.78 -40.37
CA GLU A 689 7.82 5.19 -40.93
C GLU A 689 7.60 4.67 -42.36
N CYS A 690 6.47 4.02 -42.63
CA CYS A 690 6.07 3.67 -44.00
C CYS A 690 5.98 4.93 -44.89
N VAL A 691 5.40 6.02 -44.39
CA VAL A 691 5.29 7.30 -45.12
C VAL A 691 6.67 7.90 -45.42
N ARG A 692 7.59 7.87 -44.44
CA ARG A 692 8.97 8.36 -44.58
C ARG A 692 9.73 7.64 -45.69
N LEU A 693 9.46 6.35 -45.86
CA LEU A 693 10.14 5.47 -46.81
C LEU A 693 9.41 5.31 -48.14
N LEU A 694 8.29 6.00 -48.34
CA LEU A 694 7.57 5.93 -49.62
C LEU A 694 8.50 6.34 -50.78
N PRO A 695 8.67 5.50 -51.80
CA PRO A 695 9.48 5.83 -52.98
C PRO A 695 9.04 7.15 -53.59
N MET A 696 9.98 8.06 -53.88
CA MET A 696 9.63 9.36 -54.47
C MET A 696 8.88 9.18 -55.79
N ALA A 697 7.93 10.07 -56.08
CA ALA A 697 7.21 10.05 -57.34
C ALA A 697 8.22 10.24 -58.49
N SER A 698 8.29 9.27 -59.39
CA SER A 698 9.12 9.30 -60.59
C SER A 698 8.46 10.07 -61.71
#